data_AF-A0A1Q6Q7J8-F1
#
_entry.id   AF-A0A1Q6Q7J8-F1
#
_cell.length_a   1.000
_cell.length_b   1.000
_cell.length_c   1.000
_cell.angle_alpha   90.00
_cell.angle_beta   90.00
_cell.angle_gamma   90.00
#
_symmetry.space_group_name_H-M   'P 1'
#
loop_
_entity.id
_entity.type
_entity.pdbx_description
1 polymer ?
#
loop_
_entity_poly.entity_id
_entity_poly.type
_entity_poly.pdbx_seq_one_letter_code
_entity_poly.pdbx_strand_id
1 'polypeptide(L)'
;MKSILRRNRILAVIALIGLLASLVPLISRVQEEESNKYYDIVLDYNSMRSMARQSSQSEDEWIDLFKSLGVDKVALSEASALNLHDNAAIPVHAMTVKKAAESYGWEDQYPAEVAQWLRESTDVSDAIIWTETAASYEWILNAFEARFEDFEAKTYLEGEHGFIFIQQQKNGMKGEKLLDLRLGIWPDTVELFERHGYQIIPRSVTEKNMNGTKFAEAYIEVLKHFNAPYFMNNGDELVGYEDDESLELLTQYLNESGASVAMMEQNDQSKNLVWPGVEELLDNTGYRGVRVFNEWAYIQNRYQYCGYEGPEEITNTFFRAIAERNCKIIFLKMILEPDTDVSWDADEKEWVYITDPADYEQMLTDLDARLEPLGYTHATVPAMELKAPSMALKVLQGIGTAALIVILLDLFFFIGKRWRTILFAVGALGLAGLAVLKPSMFRLILSMSGGIVMPSLAAAGLCRVLLEKRRSEPQIKFGRLLGFTLGTAIATILTAFCGSLLASSALSQLSYILEIDLYRGVKLMQLIPIALFMLAYLLVYAYEETGAREAVLAHAGQRGEKNRVKRFNAYFGELMQTPMKLGWFLAIVVIAVAAVFMLLVFAYYMYRTGNSTTTSARELAFRNFLENTLIARPRTKEMIVGWPMLMLFIWSLRRRMKFLPMIFGTGMTIGLVSVVNTFLHIRTPFLLSLLRTGWGILFGLLIGTAVVIVAELIYRLVRRICGVTNG
;
A
#
# COMPACT_ATOMS: atom_id res chain seq x y z
N MET A 1 27.14 -22.49 -16.74
CA MET A 1 25.81 -21.98 -17.22
C MET A 1 25.54 -22.19 -18.72
N LYS A 2 26.52 -21.98 -19.61
CA LYS A 2 26.36 -22.16 -21.08
C LYS A 2 25.86 -23.57 -21.49
N SER A 3 26.24 -24.64 -20.78
CA SER A 3 25.80 -26.01 -21.12
C SER A 3 24.30 -26.25 -20.82
N ILE A 4 23.77 -25.65 -19.75
CA ILE A 4 22.35 -25.76 -19.35
C ILE A 4 21.48 -24.96 -20.32
N LEU A 5 21.89 -23.71 -20.61
CA LEU A 5 21.22 -22.90 -21.63
C LEU A 5 21.28 -23.55 -23.01
N ARG A 6 22.40 -24.21 -23.37
CA ARG A 6 22.49 -25.02 -24.61
C ARG A 6 21.54 -26.23 -24.61
N ARG A 7 21.37 -26.90 -23.46
CA ARG A 7 20.47 -28.04 -23.30
C ARG A 7 18.98 -27.64 -23.25
N ASN A 8 18.70 -26.42 -22.80
CA ASN A 8 17.36 -25.84 -22.60
C ASN A 8 17.06 -24.69 -23.58
N ARG A 9 17.75 -24.58 -24.72
CA ARG A 9 17.65 -23.43 -25.64
C ARG A 9 16.21 -23.06 -25.98
N ILE A 10 15.40 -24.06 -26.32
CA ILE A 10 13.99 -23.87 -26.68
C ILE A 10 13.21 -23.27 -25.50
N LEU A 11 13.36 -23.86 -24.30
CA LEU A 11 12.69 -23.35 -23.10
C LEU A 11 13.17 -21.94 -22.73
N ALA A 12 14.46 -21.65 -22.90
CA ALA A 12 15.01 -20.33 -22.65
C ALA A 12 14.45 -19.27 -23.61
N VAL A 13 14.27 -19.61 -24.89
CA VAL A 13 13.61 -18.73 -25.87
C VAL A 13 12.14 -18.51 -25.51
N ILE A 14 11.41 -19.57 -25.15
CA ILE A 14 10.01 -19.47 -24.72
C ILE A 14 9.88 -18.60 -23.46
N ALA A 15 10.76 -18.81 -22.48
CA ALA A 15 10.82 -17.99 -21.27
C ALA A 15 11.09 -16.53 -21.59
N LEU A 16 12.02 -16.24 -22.50
CA LEU A 16 12.32 -14.88 -22.94
C LEU A 16 11.11 -14.22 -23.61
N ILE A 17 10.39 -14.95 -24.48
CA ILE A 17 9.16 -14.43 -25.12
C ILE A 17 8.11 -14.08 -24.06
N GLY A 18 7.91 -14.93 -23.04
CA GLY A 18 6.98 -14.62 -21.94
C GLY A 18 7.42 -13.43 -21.08
N LEU A 19 8.72 -13.26 -20.86
CA LEU A 19 9.28 -12.07 -20.19
C LEU A 19 9.04 -10.81 -21.01
N LEU A 20 9.29 -10.83 -22.32
CA LEU A 20 9.04 -9.70 -23.21
C LEU A 20 7.54 -9.39 -23.31
N ALA A 21 6.67 -10.40 -23.30
CA ALA A 21 5.22 -10.22 -23.22
C ALA A 21 4.77 -9.53 -21.93
N SER A 22 5.59 -9.56 -20.87
CA SER A 22 5.32 -8.84 -19.62
C SER A 22 5.59 -7.33 -19.73
N LEU A 23 6.31 -6.88 -20.76
CA LEU A 23 6.55 -5.44 -20.97
C LEU A 23 5.32 -4.70 -21.47
N VAL A 24 4.45 -5.34 -22.24
CA VAL A 24 3.26 -4.69 -22.82
C VAL A 24 2.35 -4.04 -21.76
N PRO A 25 1.86 -4.74 -20.72
CA PRO A 25 1.02 -4.12 -19.70
C PRO A 25 1.78 -3.15 -18.81
N LEU A 26 3.11 -3.31 -18.69
CA LEU A 26 3.96 -2.34 -17.99
C LEU A 26 4.10 -1.03 -18.76
N ILE A 27 4.23 -1.09 -20.08
CA ILE A 27 4.28 0.10 -20.93
C ILE A 27 2.94 0.85 -20.84
N SER A 28 1.81 0.13 -20.97
CA SER A 28 0.49 0.74 -20.77
C SER A 28 0.40 1.38 -19.40
N ARG A 29 0.78 0.68 -18.33
CA ARG A 29 0.80 1.24 -16.99
C ARG A 29 1.66 2.50 -16.87
N VAL A 30 2.89 2.48 -17.39
CA VAL A 30 3.78 3.66 -17.33
C VAL A 30 3.20 4.84 -18.10
N GLN A 31 2.56 4.60 -19.25
CA GLN A 31 1.89 5.66 -20.01
C GLN A 31 0.76 6.29 -19.20
N GLU A 32 -0.10 5.48 -18.58
CA GLU A 32 -1.19 5.96 -17.73
C GLU A 32 -0.67 6.70 -16.50
N GLU A 33 0.34 6.16 -15.80
CA GLU A 33 0.96 6.79 -14.63
C GLU A 33 1.61 8.14 -14.96
N GLU A 34 2.23 8.28 -16.13
CA GLU A 34 2.84 9.54 -16.57
C GLU A 34 1.80 10.55 -17.06
N SER A 35 0.72 10.10 -17.69
CA SER A 35 -0.38 10.96 -18.13
C SER A 35 -1.28 11.42 -16.97
N ASN A 36 -1.32 10.66 -15.86
CA ASN A 36 -2.11 10.92 -14.66
C ASN A 36 -1.22 11.50 -13.53
N LYS A 37 -0.43 12.53 -13.85
CA LYS A 37 0.37 13.29 -12.87
C LYS A 37 -0.36 14.53 -12.39
N TYR A 38 -1.50 14.29 -11.75
CA TYR A 38 -2.28 15.32 -11.09
C TYR A 38 -2.33 15.05 -9.59
N TYR A 39 -2.45 16.11 -8.81
CA TYR A 39 -2.85 16.01 -7.41
C TYR A 39 -3.80 17.16 -7.08
N ASP A 40 -4.58 16.95 -6.04
CA ASP A 40 -5.59 17.90 -5.58
C ASP A 40 -5.56 17.99 -4.05
N ILE A 41 -6.04 19.10 -3.52
CA ILE A 41 -6.14 19.32 -2.07
C ILE A 41 -7.57 19.69 -1.76
N VAL A 42 -8.19 18.92 -0.87
CA VAL A 42 -9.55 19.14 -0.40
C VAL A 42 -9.49 19.53 1.07
N LEU A 43 -9.91 20.76 1.37
CA LEU A 43 -9.93 21.30 2.72
C LEU A 43 -11.05 20.67 3.55
N ASP A 44 -10.74 20.19 4.75
CA ASP A 44 -11.74 19.85 5.74
C ASP A 44 -12.21 21.10 6.50
N TYR A 45 -13.46 21.53 6.24
CA TYR A 45 -14.00 22.74 6.86
C TYR A 45 -14.08 22.66 8.38
N ASN A 46 -14.44 21.50 8.94
CA ASN A 46 -14.59 21.34 10.39
C ASN A 46 -13.26 21.57 11.13
N SER A 47 -12.17 20.99 10.62
CA SER A 47 -10.83 21.20 11.17
C SER A 47 -10.37 22.65 10.99
N MET A 48 -10.57 23.24 9.80
CA MET A 48 -10.24 24.65 9.53
C MET A 48 -10.96 25.59 10.48
N ARG A 49 -12.28 25.41 10.65
CA ARG A 49 -13.10 26.22 11.54
C ARG A 49 -12.67 26.11 13.00
N SER A 50 -12.30 24.91 13.44
CA SER A 50 -11.81 24.68 14.80
C SER A 50 -10.50 25.41 15.06
N MET A 51 -9.59 25.42 14.09
CA MET A 51 -8.34 26.20 14.14
C MET A 51 -8.61 27.71 14.07
N ALA A 52 -9.47 28.18 13.16
CA ALA A 52 -9.79 29.59 12.98
C ALA A 52 -10.35 30.22 14.27
N ARG A 53 -11.16 29.47 15.04
CA ARG A 53 -11.66 29.90 16.36
C ARG A 53 -10.56 30.13 17.41
N GLN A 54 -9.39 29.52 17.22
CA GLN A 54 -8.21 29.69 18.08
C GLN A 54 -7.23 30.73 17.51
N SER A 55 -7.47 31.20 16.29
CA SER A 55 -6.61 32.15 15.58
C SER A 55 -7.04 33.60 15.84
N SER A 56 -6.11 34.53 15.55
CA SER A 56 -6.41 35.95 15.47
C SER A 56 -7.05 36.37 14.14
N GLN A 57 -6.94 35.54 13.10
CA GLN A 57 -7.57 35.74 11.80
C GLN A 57 -9.00 35.20 11.80
N SER A 58 -9.85 35.85 11.02
CA SER A 58 -11.23 35.44 10.76
C SER A 58 -11.31 34.20 9.84
N GLU A 59 -12.47 33.54 9.82
CA GLU A 59 -12.72 32.42 8.90
C GLU A 59 -12.53 32.85 7.43
N ASP A 60 -13.01 34.03 7.04
CA ASP A 60 -12.80 34.62 5.70
C ASP A 60 -11.31 34.75 5.33
N GLU A 61 -10.49 35.28 6.25
CA GLU A 61 -9.05 35.45 6.00
C GLU A 61 -8.33 34.11 5.79
N TRP A 62 -8.70 33.08 6.56
CA TRP A 62 -8.16 31.72 6.36
C TRP A 62 -8.61 31.10 5.05
N ILE A 63 -9.87 31.29 4.66
CA ILE A 63 -10.40 30.80 3.39
C ILE A 63 -9.67 31.47 2.22
N ASP A 64 -9.49 32.78 2.26
CA ASP A 64 -8.72 33.51 1.24
C ASP A 64 -7.26 33.06 1.18
N LEU A 65 -6.63 32.80 2.33
CA LEU A 65 -5.28 32.26 2.40
C LEU A 65 -5.18 30.90 1.69
N PHE A 66 -6.00 29.92 2.08
CA PHE A 66 -5.97 28.60 1.46
C PHE A 66 -6.28 28.65 -0.04
N LYS A 67 -7.21 29.54 -0.45
CA LYS A 67 -7.52 29.78 -1.86
C LYS A 67 -6.31 30.31 -2.63
N SER A 68 -5.57 31.23 -2.02
CA SER A 68 -4.34 31.80 -2.62
C SER A 68 -3.23 30.77 -2.79
N LEU A 69 -3.21 29.73 -1.94
CA LEU A 69 -2.31 28.58 -2.00
C LEU A 69 -2.79 27.47 -2.96
N GLY A 70 -3.84 27.74 -3.74
CA GLY A 70 -4.38 26.80 -4.74
C GLY A 70 -5.35 25.76 -4.18
N VAL A 71 -5.71 25.82 -2.90
CA VAL A 71 -6.74 24.95 -2.32
C VAL A 71 -8.11 25.52 -2.67
N ASP A 72 -8.69 25.05 -3.77
CA ASP A 72 -9.95 25.56 -4.32
C ASP A 72 -11.18 24.68 -4.04
N LYS A 73 -11.00 23.56 -3.35
CA LYS A 73 -12.06 22.60 -2.99
C LYS A 73 -12.19 22.44 -1.49
N VAL A 74 -13.42 22.31 -1.03
CA VAL A 74 -13.76 22.13 0.38
C VAL A 74 -14.74 20.99 0.56
N ALA A 75 -14.48 20.12 1.54
CA ALA A 75 -15.45 19.12 1.96
C ALA A 75 -16.38 19.70 3.02
N LEU A 76 -17.68 19.67 2.74
CA LEU A 76 -18.72 20.13 3.65
C LEU A 76 -19.62 18.96 4.04
N SER A 77 -19.78 18.75 5.34
CA SER A 77 -20.67 17.72 5.87
C SER A 77 -22.12 18.20 5.87
N GLU A 78 -23.06 17.30 5.58
CA GLU A 78 -24.48 17.57 5.80
C GLU A 78 -24.78 17.69 7.30
N ALA A 79 -25.54 18.72 7.65
CA ALA A 79 -25.94 18.99 9.01
C ALA A 79 -27.18 18.18 9.39
N SER A 80 -27.25 17.77 10.65
CA SER A 80 -28.47 17.31 11.30
C SER A 80 -29.03 18.40 12.21
N ALA A 81 -30.28 18.28 12.66
CA ALA A 81 -30.88 19.23 13.59
C ALA A 81 -30.06 19.35 14.90
N LEU A 82 -29.48 18.23 15.39
CA LEU A 82 -28.58 18.25 16.55
C LEU A 82 -27.26 18.97 16.26
N ASN A 83 -26.65 18.75 15.10
CA ASN A 83 -25.40 19.44 14.77
C ASN A 83 -25.59 20.95 14.61
N LEU A 84 -26.74 21.39 14.11
CA LEU A 84 -27.10 22.80 14.07
C LEU A 84 -27.31 23.35 15.48
N HIS A 85 -27.99 22.59 16.36
CA HIS A 85 -28.21 22.96 17.77
C HIS A 85 -26.93 23.15 18.56
N ASP A 86 -25.92 22.31 18.35
CA ASP A 86 -24.64 22.40 19.05
C ASP A 86 -23.79 23.61 18.62
N ASN A 87 -24.24 24.36 17.61
CA ASN A 87 -23.55 25.53 17.11
C ASN A 87 -24.22 26.82 17.57
N ALA A 88 -23.59 27.52 18.52
CA ALA A 88 -24.13 28.77 19.09
C ALA A 88 -24.36 29.91 18.08
N ALA A 89 -23.77 29.83 16.87
CA ALA A 89 -23.98 30.82 15.81
C ALA A 89 -25.17 30.48 14.88
N ILE A 90 -25.77 29.30 15.00
CA ILE A 90 -26.86 28.85 14.15
C ILE A 90 -28.18 28.98 14.92
N PRO A 91 -29.20 29.69 14.38
CA PRO A 91 -30.45 29.97 15.06
C PRO A 91 -31.43 28.78 15.04
N VAL A 92 -30.95 27.60 15.46
CA VAL A 92 -31.69 26.34 15.47
C VAL A 92 -31.47 25.66 16.81
N HIS A 93 -32.56 25.25 17.47
CA HIS A 93 -32.53 24.54 18.73
C HIS A 93 -33.32 23.25 18.62
N ALA A 94 -32.66 22.11 18.77
CA ALA A 94 -33.27 20.79 18.65
C ALA A 94 -33.13 20.03 19.96
N MET A 95 -34.24 19.54 20.50
CA MET A 95 -34.24 18.81 21.77
C MET A 95 -35.40 17.83 21.86
N THR A 96 -35.29 16.87 22.77
CA THR A 96 -36.41 15.99 23.11
C THR A 96 -37.40 16.69 24.01
N VAL A 97 -38.66 16.22 24.04
CA VAL A 97 -39.68 16.70 24.97
C VAL A 97 -39.19 16.64 26.41
N LYS A 98 -38.46 15.57 26.76
CA LYS A 98 -37.82 15.43 28.06
C LYS A 98 -36.97 16.66 28.43
N LYS A 99 -36.04 17.04 27.55
CA LYS A 99 -35.13 18.18 27.75
C LYS A 99 -35.88 19.51 27.73
N ALA A 100 -36.85 19.67 26.83
CA ALA A 100 -37.68 20.89 26.76
C ALA A 100 -38.45 21.12 28.08
N ALA A 101 -38.99 20.05 28.67
CA ALA A 101 -39.79 20.10 29.89
C ALA A 101 -38.98 20.03 31.20
N GLU A 102 -37.65 19.97 31.14
CA GLU A 102 -36.78 19.93 32.33
C GLU A 102 -36.64 21.31 33.01
N SER A 103 -36.89 22.41 32.30
CA SER A 103 -36.77 23.77 32.85
C SER A 103 -38.03 24.20 33.61
N TYR A 104 -37.85 24.87 34.76
CA TYR A 104 -38.97 25.42 35.51
C TYR A 104 -39.64 26.55 34.72
N GLY A 105 -40.96 26.48 34.52
CA GLY A 105 -41.70 27.45 33.71
C GLY A 105 -41.48 27.31 32.20
N TRP A 106 -41.10 26.12 31.71
CA TRP A 106 -40.87 25.89 30.28
C TRP A 106 -42.07 26.28 29.39
N GLU A 107 -43.30 26.20 29.90
CA GLU A 107 -44.51 26.54 29.14
C GLU A 107 -44.52 28.01 28.67
N ASP A 108 -43.90 28.92 29.42
CA ASP A 108 -43.80 30.34 29.07
C ASP A 108 -42.78 30.60 27.95
N GLN A 109 -41.96 29.59 27.59
CA GLN A 109 -40.94 29.68 26.54
C GLN A 109 -41.48 29.32 25.16
N TYR A 110 -42.72 28.81 25.07
CA TYR A 110 -43.33 28.36 23.81
C TYR A 110 -44.70 29.00 23.58
N PRO A 111 -45.13 29.18 22.32
CA PRO A 111 -46.50 29.55 22.00
C PRO A 111 -47.51 28.56 22.60
N ALA A 112 -48.71 29.02 22.95
CA ALA A 112 -49.70 28.22 23.67
C ALA A 112 -50.05 26.88 22.98
N GLU A 113 -50.09 26.87 21.64
CA GLU A 113 -50.34 25.66 20.84
C GLU A 113 -49.16 24.67 20.92
N VAL A 114 -47.93 25.16 20.84
CA VAL A 114 -46.71 24.35 20.94
C VAL A 114 -46.54 23.79 22.35
N ALA A 115 -46.79 24.62 23.38
CA ALA A 115 -46.79 24.19 24.78
C ALA A 115 -47.84 23.09 25.03
N GLN A 116 -49.00 23.17 24.38
CA GLN A 116 -50.02 22.12 24.44
C GLN A 116 -49.51 20.80 23.84
N TRP A 117 -48.82 20.83 22.70
CA TRP A 117 -48.25 19.60 22.10
C TRP A 117 -47.25 18.91 23.03
N LEU A 118 -46.36 19.68 23.64
CA LEU A 118 -45.37 19.16 24.60
C LEU A 118 -46.05 18.55 25.84
N ARG A 119 -47.14 19.17 26.33
CA ARG A 119 -47.91 18.66 27.47
C ARG A 119 -48.68 17.37 27.15
N GLU A 120 -49.20 17.27 25.92
CA GLU A 120 -49.96 16.11 25.44
C GLU A 120 -49.07 14.95 24.99
N SER A 121 -47.78 15.20 24.77
CA SER A 121 -46.83 14.16 24.35
C SER A 121 -46.72 13.06 25.41
N THR A 122 -46.97 11.82 24.98
CA THR A 122 -46.88 10.63 25.84
C THR A 122 -45.53 9.94 25.77
N ASP A 123 -44.67 10.29 24.80
CA ASP A 123 -43.33 9.73 24.63
C ASP A 123 -42.29 10.84 24.84
N VAL A 124 -41.47 10.68 25.87
CA VAL A 124 -40.39 11.62 26.21
C VAL A 124 -39.30 11.72 25.13
N SER A 125 -39.27 10.78 24.18
CA SER A 125 -38.40 10.77 23.00
C SER A 125 -39.02 11.42 21.76
N ASP A 126 -40.24 11.97 21.85
CA ASP A 126 -40.70 12.94 20.86
C ASP A 126 -39.73 14.15 20.87
N ALA A 127 -39.63 14.82 19.73
CA ALA A 127 -38.65 15.88 19.54
C ALA A 127 -39.30 17.19 19.11
N ILE A 128 -38.68 18.30 19.51
CA ILE A 128 -39.05 19.64 19.07
C ILE A 128 -37.81 20.34 18.50
N ILE A 129 -38.01 20.97 17.35
CA ILE A 129 -37.04 21.87 16.73
C ILE A 129 -37.66 23.26 16.76
N TRP A 130 -36.95 24.20 17.34
CA TRP A 130 -37.25 25.62 17.34
C TRP A 130 -36.21 26.34 16.47
N THR A 131 -36.66 27.30 15.68
CA THR A 131 -35.83 28.11 14.79
C THR A 131 -36.14 29.59 14.99
N GLU A 132 -35.12 30.45 14.93
CA GLU A 132 -35.32 31.90 15.11
C GLU A 132 -35.72 32.64 13.83
N THR A 133 -35.61 32.00 12.65
CA THR A 133 -35.99 32.60 11.36
C THR A 133 -36.91 31.69 10.55
N ALA A 134 -37.81 32.30 9.76
CA ALA A 134 -38.72 31.57 8.89
C ALA A 134 -37.97 30.78 7.80
N ALA A 135 -36.84 31.31 7.33
CA ALA A 135 -35.98 30.64 6.36
C ALA A 135 -35.36 29.35 6.92
N SER A 136 -34.86 29.39 8.15
CA SER A 136 -34.35 28.19 8.85
C SER A 136 -35.43 27.14 9.02
N TYR A 137 -36.63 27.57 9.41
CA TYR A 137 -37.80 26.70 9.55
C TYR A 137 -38.15 25.99 8.23
N GLU A 138 -38.30 26.75 7.15
CA GLU A 138 -38.65 26.20 5.83
C GLU A 138 -37.57 25.25 5.31
N TRP A 139 -36.29 25.61 5.48
CA TRP A 139 -35.18 24.75 5.06
C TRP A 139 -35.19 23.39 5.79
N ILE A 140 -35.36 23.39 7.11
CA ILE A 140 -35.42 22.15 7.90
C ILE A 140 -36.63 21.31 7.50
N LEU A 141 -37.81 21.91 7.39
CA LEU A 141 -39.04 21.19 7.05
C LEU A 141 -38.93 20.54 5.65
N ASN A 142 -38.51 21.32 4.65
CA ASN A 142 -38.32 20.83 3.29
C ASN A 142 -37.27 19.71 3.23
N ALA A 143 -36.20 19.79 4.02
CA ALA A 143 -35.18 18.77 4.08
C ALA A 143 -35.70 17.44 4.64
N PHE A 144 -36.51 17.46 5.70
CA PHE A 144 -37.17 16.26 6.22
C PHE A 144 -38.14 15.67 5.19
N GLU A 145 -38.97 16.50 4.58
CA GLU A 145 -39.93 16.06 3.55
C GLU A 145 -39.23 15.47 2.31
N ALA A 146 -38.07 16.00 1.92
CA ALA A 146 -37.30 15.52 0.78
C ALA A 146 -36.57 14.19 1.05
N ARG A 147 -36.24 13.89 2.31
CA ARG A 147 -35.33 12.78 2.66
C ARG A 147 -35.98 11.63 3.41
N PHE A 148 -37.08 11.90 4.11
CA PHE A 148 -37.77 10.91 4.91
C PHE A 148 -39.11 10.54 4.26
N GLU A 149 -39.38 9.24 4.14
CA GLU A 149 -40.60 8.73 3.52
C GLU A 149 -41.80 8.95 4.45
N ASP A 150 -42.91 9.46 3.88
CA ASP A 150 -44.14 9.78 4.62
C ASP A 150 -43.92 10.58 5.92
N PHE A 151 -43.01 11.56 5.88
CA PHE A 151 -42.69 12.40 7.03
C PHE A 151 -43.91 13.15 7.55
N GLU A 152 -44.18 13.02 8.85
CA GLU A 152 -45.26 13.71 9.55
C GLU A 152 -44.72 14.48 10.76
N ALA A 153 -45.04 15.78 10.83
CA ALA A 153 -44.74 16.63 11.96
C ALA A 153 -45.88 17.63 12.19
N LYS A 154 -46.07 18.08 13.43
CA LYS A 154 -46.88 19.27 13.72
C LYS A 154 -46.00 20.49 13.57
N THR A 155 -46.51 21.53 12.94
CA THR A 155 -45.72 22.72 12.65
C THR A 155 -46.45 23.99 13.03
N TYR A 156 -45.70 24.97 13.55
CA TYR A 156 -46.22 26.27 13.96
C TYR A 156 -45.21 27.34 13.57
N LEU A 157 -45.64 28.38 12.86
CA LEU A 157 -44.81 29.50 12.46
C LEU A 157 -45.44 30.80 12.97
N GLU A 158 -44.73 31.52 13.84
CA GLU A 158 -45.14 32.80 14.40
C GLU A 158 -44.12 33.88 14.02
N GLY A 159 -44.44 34.63 12.96
CA GLY A 159 -43.51 35.60 12.39
C GLY A 159 -42.24 34.90 11.88
N GLU A 160 -41.10 35.21 12.50
CA GLU A 160 -39.81 34.58 12.20
C GLU A 160 -39.56 33.30 12.99
N HIS A 161 -40.32 33.02 14.06
CA HIS A 161 -40.06 31.88 14.92
C HIS A 161 -40.84 30.65 14.46
N GLY A 162 -40.13 29.61 14.01
CA GLY A 162 -40.73 28.35 13.57
C GLY A 162 -40.52 27.23 14.57
N PHE A 163 -41.53 26.38 14.73
CA PHE A 163 -41.52 25.19 15.59
C PHE A 163 -41.96 23.96 14.80
N ILE A 164 -41.17 22.90 14.88
CA ILE A 164 -41.43 21.60 14.26
C ILE A 164 -41.44 20.55 15.37
N PHE A 165 -42.59 19.92 15.59
CA PHE A 165 -42.78 18.88 16.59
C PHE A 165 -42.88 17.52 15.91
N ILE A 166 -41.88 16.67 16.17
CA ILE A 166 -41.68 15.39 15.51
C ILE A 166 -42.01 14.27 16.50
N GLN A 167 -43.10 13.57 16.21
CA GLN A 167 -43.51 12.40 16.97
C GLN A 167 -42.95 11.12 16.34
N GLN A 168 -43.17 9.99 17.00
CA GLN A 168 -42.86 8.69 16.38
C GLN A 168 -43.58 8.54 15.03
N GLN A 169 -42.81 8.28 14.00
CA GLN A 169 -43.30 8.10 12.63
C GLN A 169 -43.98 6.74 12.44
N LYS A 170 -44.72 6.59 11.34
CA LYS A 170 -45.46 5.35 11.01
C LYS A 170 -44.58 4.11 10.91
N ASN A 171 -43.35 4.26 10.44
CA ASN A 171 -42.36 3.19 10.35
C ASN A 171 -41.71 2.83 11.70
N GLY A 172 -42.16 3.45 12.80
CA GLY A 172 -41.66 3.21 14.15
C GLY A 172 -40.43 4.04 14.53
N MET A 173 -39.95 4.92 13.65
CA MET A 173 -38.81 5.79 13.97
C MET A 173 -39.19 6.87 14.97
N LYS A 174 -38.44 6.96 16.07
CA LYS A 174 -38.66 7.94 17.14
C LYS A 174 -38.20 9.34 16.71
N GLY A 175 -38.88 10.36 17.21
CA GLY A 175 -38.53 11.77 16.96
C GLY A 175 -37.09 12.11 17.33
N GLU A 176 -36.61 11.62 18.49
CA GLU A 176 -35.22 11.78 18.92
C GLU A 176 -34.22 11.27 17.88
N LYS A 177 -34.47 10.12 17.26
CA LYS A 177 -33.58 9.56 16.24
C LYS A 177 -33.57 10.39 14.95
N LEU A 178 -34.70 11.00 14.60
CA LEU A 178 -34.79 11.88 13.42
C LEU A 178 -34.00 13.18 13.57
N LEU A 179 -33.66 13.59 14.79
CA LEU A 179 -32.81 14.77 14.98
C LEU A 179 -31.37 14.56 14.46
N ASP A 180 -30.95 13.30 14.27
CA ASP A 180 -29.67 12.92 13.66
C ASP A 180 -29.73 12.77 12.13
N LEU A 181 -30.92 12.80 11.52
CA LEU A 181 -31.06 12.73 10.06
C LEU A 181 -30.27 13.86 9.38
N ARG A 182 -29.50 13.52 8.33
CA ARG A 182 -28.76 14.50 7.55
C ARG A 182 -29.72 15.26 6.63
N LEU A 183 -29.84 16.57 6.84
CA LEU A 183 -30.83 17.43 6.19
C LEU A 183 -30.27 18.10 4.92
N GLY A 184 -28.96 18.31 4.87
CA GLY A 184 -28.28 19.00 3.77
C GLY A 184 -27.14 19.87 4.29
N ILE A 185 -26.47 20.60 3.41
CA ILE A 185 -25.44 21.57 3.81
C ILE A 185 -26.14 22.87 4.22
N TRP A 186 -25.75 23.45 5.36
CA TRP A 186 -26.34 24.69 5.87
C TRP A 186 -26.13 25.86 4.88
N PRO A 187 -27.18 26.62 4.51
CA PRO A 187 -27.09 27.67 3.48
C PRO A 187 -26.00 28.70 3.71
N ASP A 188 -25.83 29.22 4.93
CA ASP A 188 -24.81 30.25 5.19
C ASP A 188 -23.38 29.71 4.99
N THR A 189 -23.18 28.40 5.22
CA THR A 189 -21.89 27.75 4.95
C THR A 189 -21.66 27.56 3.46
N VAL A 190 -22.72 27.30 2.68
CA VAL A 190 -22.63 27.27 1.21
C VAL A 190 -22.27 28.66 0.69
N GLU A 191 -23.00 29.70 1.11
CA GLU A 191 -22.75 31.09 0.69
C GLU A 191 -21.34 31.55 1.03
N LEU A 192 -20.83 31.19 2.23
CA LEU A 192 -19.45 31.43 2.65
C LEU A 192 -18.45 30.89 1.62
N PHE A 193 -18.55 29.63 1.21
CA PHE A 193 -17.56 29.07 0.28
C PHE A 193 -17.77 29.50 -1.17
N GLU A 194 -19.02 29.68 -1.61
CA GLU A 194 -19.34 30.17 -2.95
C GLU A 194 -18.82 31.60 -3.18
N ARG A 195 -18.93 32.49 -2.19
CA ARG A 195 -18.40 33.87 -2.32
C ARG A 195 -16.88 33.92 -2.49
N HIS A 196 -16.16 32.97 -1.90
CA HIS A 196 -14.70 32.81 -2.08
C HIS A 196 -14.35 31.94 -3.30
N GLY A 197 -15.33 31.53 -4.09
CA GLY A 197 -15.15 30.79 -5.34
C GLY A 197 -14.67 29.35 -5.15
N TYR A 198 -14.99 28.71 -4.02
CA TYR A 198 -14.67 27.31 -3.76
C TYR A 198 -15.63 26.37 -4.50
N GLN A 199 -15.10 25.22 -4.93
CA GLN A 199 -15.90 24.09 -5.34
C GLN A 199 -16.23 23.23 -4.12
N ILE A 200 -17.52 23.07 -3.85
CA ILE A 200 -18.02 22.31 -2.70
C ILE A 200 -18.05 20.81 -3.03
N ILE A 201 -17.54 20.00 -2.11
CA ILE A 201 -17.63 18.54 -2.12
C ILE A 201 -18.54 18.12 -0.97
N PRO A 202 -19.82 17.82 -1.25
CA PRO A 202 -20.75 17.36 -0.23
C PRO A 202 -20.33 16.02 0.38
N ARG A 203 -20.53 15.89 1.69
CA ARG A 203 -20.33 14.64 2.43
C ARG A 203 -21.51 14.37 3.34
N SER A 204 -22.28 13.33 3.05
CA SER A 204 -23.33 12.86 3.96
C SER A 204 -22.84 11.73 4.84
N VAL A 205 -23.26 11.73 6.11
CA VAL A 205 -23.05 10.60 7.04
C VAL A 205 -24.24 9.67 6.91
N THR A 206 -24.01 8.46 6.40
CA THR A 206 -25.06 7.44 6.32
C THR A 206 -25.27 6.78 7.68
N GLU A 207 -26.53 6.63 8.08
CA GLU A 207 -26.89 5.95 9.32
C GLU A 207 -27.85 4.79 9.03
N LYS A 208 -27.72 3.72 9.83
CA LYS A 208 -28.54 2.53 9.67
C LYS A 208 -30.03 2.81 9.93
N ASN A 209 -30.85 2.36 8.99
CA ASN A 209 -32.28 2.59 8.82
C ASN A 209 -32.68 4.03 8.46
N MET A 210 -31.72 4.87 8.05
CA MET A 210 -31.95 6.26 7.60
C MET A 210 -31.29 6.53 6.24
N ASN A 211 -31.03 5.47 5.46
CA ASN A 211 -30.27 5.51 4.22
C ASN A 211 -31.00 4.79 3.07
N GLY A 212 -32.34 4.90 3.05
CA GLY A 212 -33.19 4.33 1.99
C GLY A 212 -33.22 5.17 0.71
N THR A 213 -34.02 4.75 -0.26
CA THR A 213 -34.09 5.32 -1.63
C THR A 213 -34.31 6.83 -1.65
N LYS A 214 -35.29 7.33 -0.90
CA LYS A 214 -35.61 8.77 -0.86
C LYS A 214 -34.44 9.62 -0.33
N PHE A 215 -33.70 9.10 0.64
CA PHE A 215 -32.48 9.75 1.14
C PHE A 215 -31.36 9.74 0.09
N ALA A 216 -31.16 8.61 -0.58
CA ALA A 216 -30.16 8.47 -1.63
C ALA A 216 -30.44 9.41 -2.82
N GLU A 217 -31.69 9.49 -3.27
CA GLU A 217 -32.14 10.43 -4.31
C GLU A 217 -31.85 11.88 -3.92
N ALA A 218 -32.27 12.29 -2.72
CA ALA A 218 -32.03 13.64 -2.22
C ALA A 218 -30.53 13.98 -2.14
N TYR A 219 -29.70 13.05 -1.67
CA TYR A 219 -28.25 13.27 -1.62
C TYR A 219 -27.61 13.29 -3.02
N ILE A 220 -28.07 12.46 -3.95
CA ILE A 220 -27.62 12.51 -5.35
C ILE A 220 -27.96 13.88 -5.99
N GLU A 221 -29.12 14.44 -5.70
CA GLU A 221 -29.46 15.80 -6.14
C GLU A 221 -28.54 16.86 -5.54
N VAL A 222 -28.13 16.72 -4.28
CA VAL A 222 -27.08 17.57 -3.67
C VAL A 222 -25.76 17.43 -4.43
N LEU A 223 -25.33 16.21 -4.74
CA LEU A 223 -24.09 15.97 -5.49
C LEU A 223 -24.15 16.60 -6.91
N LYS A 224 -25.30 16.50 -7.58
CA LYS A 224 -25.53 17.12 -8.90
C LYS A 224 -25.52 18.65 -8.82
N HIS A 225 -26.17 19.23 -7.81
CA HIS A 225 -26.24 20.67 -7.61
C HIS A 225 -24.85 21.31 -7.52
N PHE A 226 -23.95 20.70 -6.74
CA PHE A 226 -22.58 21.19 -6.57
C PHE A 226 -21.59 20.73 -7.65
N ASN A 227 -22.01 19.87 -8.58
CA ASN A 227 -21.17 19.29 -9.63
C ASN A 227 -19.85 18.73 -9.05
N ALA A 228 -19.98 17.92 -8.00
CA ALA A 228 -18.84 17.46 -7.21
C ALA A 228 -17.95 16.49 -8.04
N PRO A 229 -16.65 16.74 -8.18
CA PRO A 229 -15.76 15.90 -8.99
C PRO A 229 -15.43 14.57 -8.30
N TYR A 230 -15.68 14.50 -6.99
CA TYR A 230 -15.40 13.34 -6.15
C TYR A 230 -16.61 12.98 -5.32
N PHE A 231 -16.92 11.69 -5.26
CA PHE A 231 -17.82 11.13 -4.27
C PHE A 231 -17.01 10.70 -3.04
N MET A 232 -17.13 11.47 -1.96
CA MET A 232 -16.40 11.25 -0.70
C MET A 232 -17.32 10.71 0.40
N ASN A 233 -17.46 9.38 0.47
CA ASN A 233 -18.33 8.74 1.45
C ASN A 233 -17.96 9.13 2.90
N ASN A 234 -18.97 9.21 3.77
CA ASN A 234 -18.79 9.39 5.21
C ASN A 234 -19.80 8.52 5.97
N GLY A 235 -19.40 8.00 7.13
CA GLY A 235 -20.19 7.02 7.89
C GLY A 235 -19.77 5.56 7.65
N ASP A 236 -20.59 4.63 8.16
CA ASP A 236 -20.28 3.20 8.22
C ASP A 236 -20.69 2.42 6.95
N GLU A 237 -21.60 2.96 6.15
CA GLU A 237 -22.16 2.33 4.95
C GLU A 237 -22.06 3.27 3.74
N LEU A 238 -22.30 2.76 2.52
CA LEU A 238 -22.45 3.63 1.35
C LEU A 238 -23.86 4.20 1.29
N VAL A 239 -24.01 5.39 0.70
CA VAL A 239 -25.34 5.95 0.43
C VAL A 239 -26.13 4.98 -0.44
N GLY A 240 -27.35 4.64 0.02
CA GLY A 240 -28.21 3.68 -0.66
C GLY A 240 -27.82 2.21 -0.47
N TYR A 241 -26.96 1.85 0.47
CA TYR A 241 -26.58 0.46 0.71
C TYR A 241 -27.72 -0.42 1.27
N GLU A 242 -28.76 0.19 1.83
CA GLU A 242 -29.88 -0.56 2.44
C GLU A 242 -30.79 -1.23 1.41
N ASP A 243 -30.73 -0.81 0.14
CA ASP A 243 -31.59 -1.28 -0.94
C ASP A 243 -30.85 -1.31 -2.30
N ASP A 244 -31.04 -2.37 -3.08
CA ASP A 244 -30.32 -2.59 -4.36
C ASP A 244 -30.60 -1.49 -5.40
N GLU A 245 -31.84 -0.95 -5.44
CA GLU A 245 -32.24 0.12 -6.37
C GLU A 245 -31.47 1.41 -6.08
N SER A 246 -31.25 1.70 -4.79
CA SER A 246 -30.55 2.90 -4.35
C SER A 246 -29.06 2.88 -4.69
N LEU A 247 -28.41 1.71 -4.64
CA LEU A 247 -27.02 1.55 -5.06
C LEU A 247 -26.88 1.68 -6.59
N GLU A 248 -27.87 1.23 -7.36
CA GLU A 248 -27.92 1.40 -8.81
C GLU A 248 -28.03 2.89 -9.18
N LEU A 249 -28.87 3.67 -8.46
CA LEU A 249 -28.97 5.12 -8.65
C LEU A 249 -27.63 5.83 -8.45
N LEU A 250 -26.89 5.50 -7.39
CA LEU A 250 -25.56 6.05 -7.15
C LEU A 250 -24.57 5.66 -8.27
N THR A 251 -24.61 4.40 -8.70
CA THR A 251 -23.78 3.90 -9.79
C THR A 251 -24.04 4.64 -11.09
N GLN A 252 -25.32 4.86 -11.43
CA GLN A 252 -25.74 5.61 -12.61
C GLN A 252 -25.24 7.06 -12.54
N TYR A 253 -25.45 7.73 -11.41
CA TYR A 253 -24.96 9.10 -11.20
C TYR A 253 -23.45 9.21 -11.43
N LEU A 254 -22.64 8.31 -10.87
CA LEU A 254 -21.17 8.34 -11.03
C LEU A 254 -20.74 8.11 -12.48
N ASN A 255 -21.45 7.24 -13.20
CA ASN A 255 -21.17 6.99 -14.61
C ASN A 255 -21.52 8.19 -15.50
N GLU A 256 -22.65 8.85 -15.24
CA GLU A 256 -23.14 10.00 -16.00
C GLU A 256 -22.37 11.30 -15.69
N SER A 257 -22.17 11.62 -14.41
CA SER A 257 -21.45 12.83 -13.96
C SER A 257 -19.96 12.75 -14.26
N GLY A 258 -19.42 11.53 -14.26
CA GLY A 258 -18.00 11.28 -14.36
C GLY A 258 -17.19 11.52 -13.08
N ALA A 259 -17.87 11.73 -11.95
CA ALA A 259 -17.24 11.87 -10.65
C ALA A 259 -16.45 10.60 -10.26
N SER A 260 -15.32 10.78 -9.59
CA SER A 260 -14.49 9.67 -9.13
C SER A 260 -14.85 9.25 -7.71
N VAL A 261 -14.77 7.96 -7.41
CA VAL A 261 -14.98 7.44 -6.05
C VAL A 261 -13.73 7.71 -5.22
N ALA A 262 -13.84 8.53 -4.18
CA ALA A 262 -12.74 8.87 -3.31
C ALA A 262 -12.49 7.77 -2.26
N MET A 263 -11.34 7.12 -2.36
CA MET A 263 -10.96 6.01 -1.49
C MET A 263 -9.95 6.48 -0.43
N MET A 264 -10.45 6.70 0.78
CA MET A 264 -9.69 7.24 1.91
C MET A 264 -8.68 6.24 2.48
N GLU A 265 -7.39 6.60 2.57
CA GLU A 265 -6.34 5.77 3.18
C GLU A 265 -6.62 5.53 4.68
N GLN A 266 -6.53 4.28 5.16
CA GLN A 266 -6.71 3.95 6.59
C GLN A 266 -5.50 4.36 7.44
N ASN A 267 -5.68 4.42 8.76
CA ASN A 267 -4.70 4.94 9.72
C ASN A 267 -3.32 4.28 9.62
N ASP A 268 -3.27 2.96 9.41
CA ASP A 268 -2.03 2.19 9.29
C ASP A 268 -1.34 2.28 7.91
N GLN A 269 -1.91 3.06 6.98
CA GLN A 269 -1.43 3.29 5.62
C GLN A 269 -1.22 2.00 4.82
N SER A 270 -1.98 0.94 5.16
CA SER A 270 -1.88 -0.37 4.52
C SER A 270 -2.89 -0.58 3.38
N LYS A 271 -4.07 0.03 3.45
CA LYS A 271 -5.09 0.08 2.37
C LYS A 271 -5.94 1.36 2.49
N ASN A 272 -7.14 1.33 1.90
CA ASN A 272 -8.19 2.33 2.09
C ASN A 272 -9.27 1.82 3.07
N LEU A 273 -10.07 2.73 3.62
CA LEU A 273 -11.30 2.43 4.33
C LEU A 273 -12.22 1.61 3.41
N VAL A 274 -12.91 0.63 3.99
CA VAL A 274 -13.79 -0.27 3.27
C VAL A 274 -15.18 -0.12 3.85
N TRP A 275 -16.12 0.23 2.97
CA TRP A 275 -17.54 0.28 3.29
C TRP A 275 -18.26 -0.89 2.63
N PRO A 276 -19.33 -1.41 3.26
CA PRO A 276 -20.23 -2.33 2.57
C PRO A 276 -20.68 -1.76 1.21
N GLY A 277 -20.60 -2.58 0.16
CA GLY A 277 -20.97 -2.20 -1.23
C GLY A 277 -19.87 -1.51 -2.07
N VAL A 278 -18.74 -1.11 -1.49
CA VAL A 278 -17.71 -0.33 -2.24
C VAL A 278 -17.03 -1.12 -3.37
N GLU A 279 -16.83 -2.43 -3.20
CA GLU A 279 -16.23 -3.27 -4.24
C GLU A 279 -17.17 -3.39 -5.45
N GLU A 280 -18.48 -3.55 -5.20
CA GLU A 280 -19.51 -3.61 -6.24
C GLU A 280 -19.65 -2.28 -6.97
N LEU A 281 -19.68 -1.16 -6.24
CA LEU A 281 -19.70 0.18 -6.82
C LEU A 281 -18.49 0.41 -7.75
N LEU A 282 -17.29 0.00 -7.31
CA LEU A 282 -16.07 0.15 -8.11
C LEU A 282 -16.07 -0.79 -9.33
N ASP A 283 -16.56 -2.02 -9.20
CA ASP A 283 -16.72 -2.93 -10.34
C ASP A 283 -17.70 -2.36 -11.38
N ASN A 284 -18.85 -1.84 -10.94
CA ASN A 284 -19.90 -1.33 -11.82
C ASN A 284 -19.59 0.04 -12.43
N THR A 285 -18.71 0.83 -11.80
CA THR A 285 -18.20 2.11 -12.35
C THR A 285 -16.94 1.94 -13.20
N GLY A 286 -16.43 0.71 -13.38
CA GLY A 286 -15.22 0.46 -14.16
C GLY A 286 -13.92 0.87 -13.47
N TYR A 287 -13.89 0.78 -12.13
CA TYR A 287 -12.77 1.15 -11.26
C TYR A 287 -12.38 2.63 -11.31
N ARG A 288 -13.37 3.52 -11.37
CA ARG A 288 -13.17 4.99 -11.34
C ARG A 288 -12.84 5.53 -9.94
N GLY A 289 -11.99 4.80 -9.21
CA GLY A 289 -11.52 5.19 -7.89
C GLY A 289 -10.31 6.12 -7.95
N VAL A 290 -10.24 7.08 -7.03
CA VAL A 290 -9.06 7.90 -6.77
C VAL A 290 -8.72 7.78 -5.29
N ARG A 291 -7.44 7.51 -5.00
CA ARG A 291 -6.99 7.36 -3.61
C ARG A 291 -6.80 8.72 -2.95
N VAL A 292 -7.33 8.85 -1.74
CA VAL A 292 -7.24 10.04 -0.92
C VAL A 292 -6.34 9.75 0.28
N PHE A 293 -5.38 10.63 0.53
CA PHE A 293 -4.61 10.63 1.75
C PHE A 293 -5.44 11.28 2.84
N ASN A 294 -5.97 10.47 3.77
CA ASN A 294 -6.64 10.99 4.95
C ASN A 294 -5.57 11.41 5.97
N GLU A 295 -5.49 12.71 6.26
CA GLU A 295 -4.59 13.20 7.28
C GLU A 295 -5.11 12.79 8.67
N TRP A 296 -4.48 11.79 9.26
CA TRP A 296 -4.82 11.28 10.59
C TRP A 296 -4.19 12.17 11.68
N ALA A 297 -4.80 12.22 12.86
CA ALA A 297 -4.37 13.09 13.97
C ALA A 297 -2.88 12.93 14.35
N TYR A 298 -2.34 11.70 14.32
CA TYR A 298 -0.92 11.44 14.58
C TYR A 298 0.04 12.05 13.53
N ILE A 299 -0.49 12.47 12.38
CA ILE A 299 0.23 13.15 11.31
C ILE A 299 0.10 14.67 11.49
N GLN A 300 -1.10 15.16 11.81
CA GLN A 300 -1.34 16.56 12.16
C GLN A 300 -0.45 17.02 13.32
N ASN A 301 -0.20 16.13 14.29
CA ASN A 301 0.67 16.37 15.46
C ASN A 301 2.19 16.34 15.13
N ARG A 302 2.60 16.13 13.87
CA ARG A 302 4.04 16.06 13.48
C ARG A 302 4.68 17.43 13.21
N TYR A 303 4.14 18.49 13.77
CA TYR A 303 4.77 19.80 13.75
C TYR A 303 6.13 19.74 14.46
N GLN A 304 7.18 20.29 13.84
CA GLN A 304 8.57 20.26 14.33
C GLN A 304 9.11 18.86 14.67
N TYR A 305 8.50 17.81 14.10
CA TYR A 305 8.88 16.43 14.38
C TYR A 305 10.28 16.11 13.84
N CYS A 306 10.97 15.13 14.41
CA CYS A 306 12.34 14.76 14.00
C CYS A 306 13.39 15.88 14.04
N GLY A 307 13.11 17.01 14.72
CA GLY A 307 14.00 18.16 14.80
C GLY A 307 13.96 19.07 13.57
N TYR A 308 12.88 18.98 12.78
CA TYR A 308 12.59 19.93 11.71
C TYR A 308 12.08 21.26 12.28
N GLU A 309 12.24 22.32 11.49
CA GLU A 309 11.57 23.59 11.73
C GLU A 309 10.20 23.56 11.04
N GLY A 310 9.15 24.03 11.72
CA GLY A 310 7.80 24.11 11.17
C GLY A 310 7.18 22.75 10.76
N PRO A 311 6.37 22.71 9.69
CA PRO A 311 5.59 21.53 9.29
C PRO A 311 6.30 20.59 8.31
N GLU A 312 7.63 20.64 8.17
CA GLU A 312 8.36 19.89 7.13
C GLU A 312 8.06 18.38 7.10
N GLU A 313 7.87 17.71 8.24
CA GLU A 313 7.53 16.28 8.27
C GLU A 313 6.10 15.99 7.74
N ILE A 314 5.18 16.94 7.88
CA ILE A 314 3.83 16.85 7.32
C ILE A 314 3.93 16.97 5.80
N THR A 315 4.67 17.96 5.27
CA THR A 315 4.99 18.09 3.84
C THR A 315 5.67 16.84 3.29
N ASN A 316 6.66 16.29 3.99
CA ASN A 316 7.30 15.02 3.64
C ASN A 316 6.28 13.87 3.56
N THR A 317 5.27 13.88 4.41
CA THR A 317 4.22 12.86 4.42
C THR A 317 3.26 13.03 3.24
N PHE A 318 2.83 14.25 2.92
CA PHE A 318 2.02 14.54 1.73
C PHE A 318 2.74 14.18 0.43
N PHE A 319 4.01 14.59 0.29
CA PHE A 319 4.83 14.22 -0.86
C PHE A 319 4.90 12.71 -1.04
N ARG A 320 5.12 11.95 0.05
CA ARG A 320 5.18 10.48 -0.01
C ARG A 320 3.82 9.86 -0.33
N ALA A 321 2.73 10.44 0.16
CA ALA A 321 1.39 9.98 -0.16
C ALA A 321 1.12 10.08 -1.67
N ILE A 322 1.41 11.24 -2.26
CA ILE A 322 1.21 11.50 -3.70
C ILE A 322 2.21 10.71 -4.55
N ALA A 323 3.51 10.93 -4.35
CA ALA A 323 4.55 10.39 -5.21
C ALA A 323 4.78 8.88 -5.01
N GLU A 324 4.75 8.39 -3.77
CA GLU A 324 5.09 6.98 -3.46
C GLU A 324 3.88 6.06 -3.32
N ARG A 325 2.75 6.55 -2.80
CA ARG A 325 1.56 5.74 -2.53
C ARG A 325 0.41 5.98 -3.52
N ASN A 326 0.55 6.93 -4.43
CA ASN A 326 -0.46 7.26 -5.43
C ASN A 326 -1.79 7.73 -4.79
N CYS A 327 -1.73 8.32 -3.59
CA CYS A 327 -2.82 9.08 -2.99
C CYS A 327 -2.81 10.46 -3.62
N LYS A 328 -3.58 10.64 -4.69
CA LYS A 328 -3.56 11.85 -5.52
C LYS A 328 -4.31 13.02 -4.90
N ILE A 329 -5.18 12.78 -3.93
CA ILE A 329 -5.93 13.83 -3.24
C ILE A 329 -5.43 13.88 -1.80
N ILE A 330 -5.07 15.05 -1.30
CA ILE A 330 -4.82 15.29 0.13
C ILE A 330 -6.13 15.77 0.75
N PHE A 331 -6.63 15.04 1.74
CA PHE A 331 -7.70 15.53 2.60
C PHE A 331 -7.07 16.33 3.73
N LEU A 332 -6.93 17.63 3.50
CA LEU A 332 -6.15 18.56 4.32
C LEU A 332 -6.90 18.87 5.61
N LYS A 333 -6.26 18.61 6.73
CA LYS A 333 -6.70 19.02 8.06
C LYS A 333 -5.68 19.96 8.68
N MET A 334 -6.09 20.68 9.71
CA MET A 334 -5.25 21.69 10.35
C MET A 334 -4.20 21.05 11.24
N ILE A 335 -3.05 21.70 11.32
CA ILE A 335 -1.88 21.20 12.04
C ILE A 335 -2.17 21.28 13.55
N LEU A 336 -1.86 20.21 14.28
CA LEU A 336 -2.01 20.16 15.73
C LEU A 336 -0.70 20.50 16.42
N GLU A 337 -0.77 21.15 17.58
CA GLU A 337 0.40 21.33 18.42
C GLU A 337 0.97 19.97 18.87
N PRO A 338 2.31 19.81 18.96
CA PRO A 338 2.93 18.53 19.30
C PRO A 338 2.49 17.93 20.65
N ASP A 339 2.12 18.78 21.61
CA ASP A 339 1.68 18.36 22.95
C ASP A 339 0.19 17.96 23.00
N THR A 340 -0.54 18.08 21.89
CA THR A 340 -1.96 17.69 21.79
C THR A 340 -2.11 16.18 21.95
N ASP A 341 -3.03 15.75 22.83
CA ASP A 341 -3.36 14.32 22.93
C ASP A 341 -4.17 13.88 21.71
N VAL A 342 -3.57 12.95 20.94
CA VAL A 342 -4.16 12.34 19.73
C VAL A 342 -4.38 10.84 19.92
N SER A 343 -4.52 10.40 21.19
CA SER A 343 -4.95 9.07 21.55
C SER A 343 -6.36 8.76 21.00
N TRP A 344 -6.71 7.48 20.92
CA TRP A 344 -7.98 7.06 20.31
C TRP A 344 -9.21 7.47 21.16
N ASP A 345 -9.00 7.78 22.44
CA ASP A 345 -9.98 8.24 23.42
C ASP A 345 -9.87 9.73 23.75
N ALA A 346 -9.00 10.47 23.06
CA ALA A 346 -8.85 11.90 23.24
C ALA A 346 -10.13 12.65 22.82
N ASP A 347 -10.48 13.70 23.57
CA ASP A 347 -11.57 14.61 23.20
C ASP A 347 -11.06 15.61 22.16
N GLU A 348 -11.56 15.50 20.92
CA GLU A 348 -11.18 16.41 19.82
C GLU A 348 -11.51 17.88 20.12
N LYS A 349 -12.40 18.16 21.09
CA LYS A 349 -12.71 19.53 21.53
C LYS A 349 -11.58 20.18 22.33
N GLU A 350 -10.67 19.39 22.88
CA GLU A 350 -9.49 19.87 23.61
C GLU A 350 -8.27 20.05 22.71
N TRP A 351 -8.40 19.79 21.40
CA TRP A 351 -7.28 19.93 20.46
C TRP A 351 -6.83 21.37 20.28
N VAL A 352 -5.52 21.55 20.31
CA VAL A 352 -4.86 22.85 20.10
C VAL A 352 -4.20 22.86 18.72
N TYR A 353 -4.51 23.88 17.93
CA TYR A 353 -4.04 23.99 16.56
C TYR A 353 -2.92 25.01 16.41
N ILE A 354 -2.03 24.76 15.46
CA ILE A 354 -1.10 25.78 14.98
C ILE A 354 -1.91 26.80 14.16
N THR A 355 -1.76 28.07 14.50
CA THR A 355 -2.54 29.18 13.95
C THR A 355 -1.69 30.23 13.23
N ASP A 356 -0.41 29.94 12.98
CA ASP A 356 0.46 30.80 12.17
C ASP A 356 0.25 30.51 10.67
N PRO A 357 -0.25 31.49 9.87
CA PRO A 357 -0.40 31.35 8.43
C PRO A 357 0.88 30.91 7.70
N ALA A 358 2.05 31.37 8.17
CA ALA A 358 3.33 31.10 7.52
C ALA A 358 3.67 29.60 7.50
N ASP A 359 3.23 28.84 8.51
CA ASP A 359 3.42 27.40 8.55
C ASP A 359 2.60 26.71 7.43
N TYR A 360 1.36 27.12 7.20
CA TYR A 360 0.53 26.57 6.12
C TYR A 360 1.03 26.98 4.73
N GLU A 361 1.47 28.23 4.56
CA GLU A 361 2.12 28.71 3.34
C GLU A 361 3.38 27.89 3.01
N GLN A 362 4.25 27.68 4.00
CA GLN A 362 5.45 26.86 3.86
C GLN A 362 5.07 25.43 3.47
N MET A 363 4.11 24.81 4.19
CA MET A 363 3.73 23.42 3.99
C MET A 363 3.29 23.14 2.54
N LEU A 364 2.42 23.99 1.99
CA LEU A 364 1.84 23.80 0.67
C LEU A 364 2.81 24.25 -0.45
N THR A 365 3.52 25.35 -0.27
CA THR A 365 4.51 25.82 -1.25
C THR A 365 5.67 24.83 -1.39
N ASP A 366 6.17 24.27 -0.29
CA ASP A 366 7.21 23.25 -0.32
C ASP A 366 6.73 21.94 -0.95
N LEU A 367 5.44 21.60 -0.78
CA LEU A 367 4.84 20.44 -1.43
C LEU A 367 4.85 20.61 -2.95
N ASP A 368 4.35 21.75 -3.43
CA ASP A 368 4.29 22.10 -4.86
C ASP A 368 5.69 22.10 -5.48
N ALA A 369 6.65 22.76 -4.82
CA ALA A 369 8.05 22.86 -5.27
C ALA A 369 8.74 21.47 -5.39
N ARG A 370 8.30 20.48 -4.61
CA ARG A 370 8.82 19.10 -4.69
C ARG A 370 8.11 18.25 -5.74
N LEU A 371 6.84 18.52 -6.02
CA LEU A 371 6.02 17.77 -6.97
C LEU A 371 6.20 18.27 -8.41
N GLU A 372 6.42 19.57 -8.62
CA GLU A 372 6.61 20.17 -9.94
C GLU A 372 7.76 19.53 -10.75
N PRO A 373 8.97 19.28 -10.19
CA PRO A 373 10.06 18.62 -10.93
C PRO A 373 9.75 17.17 -11.33
N LEU A 374 8.76 16.54 -10.68
CA LEU A 374 8.28 15.20 -11.03
C LEU A 374 7.22 15.23 -12.15
N GLY A 375 6.79 16.42 -12.56
CA GLY A 375 5.77 16.66 -13.59
C GLY A 375 4.34 16.60 -13.04
N TYR A 376 4.15 16.76 -11.73
CA TYR A 376 2.81 16.84 -11.13
C TYR A 376 2.21 18.23 -11.31
N THR A 377 0.92 18.27 -11.62
CA THR A 377 0.14 19.51 -11.74
C THR A 377 -0.96 19.52 -10.68
N HIS A 378 -1.11 20.63 -9.96
CA HIS A 378 -2.20 20.83 -9.02
C HIS A 378 -3.50 21.10 -9.79
N ALA A 379 -4.41 20.13 -9.81
CA ALA A 379 -5.69 20.21 -10.51
C ALA A 379 -6.61 19.04 -10.09
N THR A 380 -7.89 19.12 -10.47
CA THR A 380 -8.83 18.01 -10.31
C THR A 380 -8.28 16.73 -10.92
N VAL A 381 -8.19 15.67 -10.11
CA VAL A 381 -7.60 14.39 -10.48
C VAL A 381 -8.62 13.54 -11.23
N PRO A 382 -8.38 13.20 -12.51
CA PRO A 382 -9.22 12.25 -13.22
C PRO A 382 -8.95 10.83 -12.73
N ALA A 383 -9.99 9.99 -12.73
CA ALA A 383 -9.85 8.55 -12.52
C ALA A 383 -8.84 7.96 -13.52
N MET A 384 -8.00 7.04 -13.03
CA MET A 384 -7.04 6.34 -13.88
C MET A 384 -7.75 5.28 -14.72
N GLU A 385 -7.51 5.28 -16.04
CA GLU A 385 -8.00 4.24 -16.94
C GLU A 385 -6.87 3.30 -17.31
N LEU A 386 -6.94 2.03 -16.89
CA LEU A 386 -5.93 1.03 -17.27
C LEU A 386 -6.57 -0.12 -18.03
N LYS A 387 -6.20 -0.26 -19.31
CA LYS A 387 -6.70 -1.34 -20.16
C LYS A 387 -6.23 -2.70 -19.66
N ALA A 388 -7.19 -3.61 -19.48
CA ALA A 388 -6.89 -4.98 -19.07
C ALA A 388 -6.05 -5.70 -20.15
N PRO A 389 -5.03 -6.49 -19.76
CA PRO A 389 -4.21 -7.23 -20.71
C PRO A 389 -5.05 -8.26 -21.47
N SER A 390 -4.80 -8.41 -22.78
CA SER A 390 -5.50 -9.38 -23.61
C SER A 390 -5.28 -10.81 -23.12
N MET A 391 -6.26 -11.69 -23.38
CA MET A 391 -6.21 -13.08 -22.95
C MET A 391 -5.00 -13.82 -23.56
N ALA A 392 -4.68 -13.54 -24.84
CA ALA A 392 -3.52 -14.12 -25.52
C ALA A 392 -2.21 -13.77 -24.81
N LEU A 393 -2.09 -12.54 -24.31
CA LEU A 393 -0.90 -12.09 -23.59
C LEU A 393 -0.76 -12.80 -22.24
N LYS A 394 -1.85 -12.96 -21.49
CA LYS A 394 -1.87 -13.72 -20.23
C LYS A 394 -1.44 -15.18 -20.47
N VAL A 395 -1.96 -15.83 -21.52
CA VAL A 395 -1.54 -17.19 -21.89
C VAL A 395 -0.05 -17.23 -22.22
N LEU A 396 0.45 -16.28 -23.00
CA LEU A 396 1.86 -16.22 -23.39
C LEU A 396 2.80 -16.07 -22.17
N GLN A 397 2.43 -15.21 -21.22
CA GLN A 397 3.13 -15.05 -19.94
C GLN A 397 3.08 -16.34 -19.10
N GLY A 398 1.94 -17.03 -19.08
CA GLY A 398 1.78 -18.32 -18.42
C GLY A 398 2.71 -19.38 -19.01
N ILE A 399 2.79 -19.49 -20.34
CA ILE A 399 3.67 -20.43 -21.04
C ILE A 399 5.15 -20.12 -20.75
N GLY A 400 5.55 -18.85 -20.78
CA GLY A 400 6.91 -18.44 -20.42
C GLY A 400 7.26 -18.76 -18.97
N THR A 401 6.32 -18.56 -18.06
CA THR A 401 6.47 -18.91 -16.63
C THR A 401 6.62 -20.41 -16.42
N ALA A 402 5.85 -21.24 -17.13
CA ALA A 402 6.04 -22.69 -17.11
C ALA A 402 7.45 -23.08 -17.57
N ALA A 403 7.97 -22.44 -18.62
CA ALA A 403 9.33 -22.68 -19.09
C ALA A 403 10.39 -22.31 -18.02
N LEU A 404 10.23 -21.18 -17.33
CA LEU A 404 11.11 -20.76 -16.24
C LEU A 404 11.11 -21.76 -15.06
N ILE A 405 9.93 -22.21 -14.64
CA ILE A 405 9.78 -23.22 -13.58
C ILE A 405 10.51 -24.51 -13.98
N VAL A 406 10.31 -24.98 -15.21
CA VAL A 406 10.98 -26.20 -15.70
C VAL A 406 12.50 -26.02 -15.78
N ILE A 407 13.00 -24.84 -16.17
CA ILE A 407 14.44 -24.54 -16.17
C ILE A 407 15.00 -24.59 -14.73
N LEU A 408 14.28 -24.04 -13.76
CA LEU A 408 14.68 -24.10 -12.36
C LEU A 408 14.69 -25.54 -11.83
N LEU A 409 13.66 -26.33 -12.12
CA LEU A 409 13.61 -27.74 -11.72
C LEU A 409 14.72 -28.56 -12.39
N ASP A 410 14.98 -28.36 -13.68
CA ASP A 410 16.09 -29.02 -14.39
C ASP A 410 17.45 -28.63 -13.81
N LEU A 411 17.56 -27.41 -13.25
CA LEU A 411 18.75 -26.97 -12.53
C LEU A 411 19.03 -27.89 -11.34
N PHE A 412 18.04 -28.26 -10.54
CA PHE A 412 18.25 -29.11 -9.36
C PHE A 412 18.28 -30.60 -9.70
N PHE A 413 17.36 -31.08 -10.55
CA PHE A 413 17.08 -32.51 -10.71
C PHE A 413 17.66 -33.14 -12.00
N PHE A 414 18.21 -32.35 -12.93
CA PHE A 414 18.77 -32.82 -14.21
C PHE A 414 17.80 -33.73 -15.00
N ILE A 415 16.61 -33.22 -15.26
CA ILE A 415 15.46 -33.95 -15.77
C ILE A 415 15.70 -34.41 -17.22
N GLY A 416 15.41 -35.69 -17.51
CA GLY A 416 15.53 -36.24 -18.86
C GLY A 416 14.63 -35.50 -19.87
N LYS A 417 15.03 -35.46 -21.15
CA LYS A 417 14.32 -34.69 -22.21
C LYS A 417 12.81 -34.98 -22.26
N ARG A 418 12.41 -36.25 -22.16
CA ARG A 418 11.00 -36.69 -22.16
C ARG A 418 10.21 -36.05 -21.01
N TRP A 419 10.66 -36.24 -19.78
CA TRP A 419 10.02 -35.69 -18.58
C TRP A 419 10.01 -34.16 -18.56
N ARG A 420 11.07 -33.53 -19.05
CA ARG A 420 11.15 -32.07 -19.16
C ARG A 420 10.08 -31.53 -20.12
N THR A 421 9.87 -32.18 -21.26
CA THR A 421 8.82 -31.80 -22.21
C THR A 421 7.43 -32.05 -21.63
N ILE A 422 7.21 -33.16 -20.92
CA ILE A 422 5.93 -33.45 -20.24
C ILE A 422 5.63 -32.39 -19.19
N LEU A 423 6.58 -32.09 -18.30
CA LEU A 423 6.42 -31.05 -17.27
C LEU A 423 6.13 -29.68 -17.87
N PHE A 424 6.81 -29.33 -18.97
CA PHE A 424 6.52 -28.08 -19.68
C PHE A 424 5.11 -28.07 -20.27
N ALA A 425 4.70 -29.13 -20.97
CA ALA A 425 3.37 -29.21 -21.58
C ALA A 425 2.27 -29.13 -20.51
N VAL A 426 2.41 -29.87 -19.41
CA VAL A 426 1.47 -29.86 -18.28
C VAL A 426 1.45 -28.47 -17.61
N GLY A 427 2.62 -27.89 -17.34
CA GLY A 427 2.72 -26.57 -16.72
C GLY A 427 2.13 -25.45 -17.60
N ALA A 428 2.39 -25.51 -18.91
CA ALA A 428 1.86 -24.56 -19.88
C ALA A 428 0.34 -24.65 -20.00
N LEU A 429 -0.21 -25.87 -20.13
CA LEU A 429 -1.65 -26.10 -20.14
C LEU A 429 -2.31 -25.67 -18.83
N GLY A 430 -1.68 -25.97 -17.68
CA GLY A 430 -2.17 -25.58 -16.37
C GLY A 430 -2.24 -24.06 -16.20
N LEU A 431 -1.17 -23.33 -16.54
CA LEU A 431 -1.16 -21.86 -16.44
C LEU A 431 -2.08 -21.19 -17.47
N ALA A 432 -2.17 -21.72 -18.69
CA ALA A 432 -3.14 -21.24 -19.68
C ALA A 432 -4.59 -21.47 -19.22
N GLY A 433 -4.88 -22.65 -18.66
CA GLY A 433 -6.17 -22.98 -18.09
C GLY A 433 -6.53 -22.07 -16.90
N LEU A 434 -5.58 -21.82 -16.00
CA LEU A 434 -5.77 -20.89 -14.89
C LEU A 434 -6.06 -19.47 -15.36
N ALA A 435 -5.37 -18.99 -16.41
CA ALA A 435 -5.59 -17.66 -16.95
C ALA A 435 -7.05 -17.46 -17.42
N VAL A 436 -7.71 -18.51 -17.90
CA VAL A 436 -9.10 -18.49 -18.36
C VAL A 436 -10.09 -18.77 -17.23
N LEU A 437 -9.87 -19.85 -16.49
CA LEU A 437 -10.85 -20.39 -15.53
C LEU A 437 -10.80 -19.71 -14.16
N LYS A 438 -9.61 -19.26 -13.73
CA LYS A 438 -9.39 -18.64 -12.41
C LYS A 438 -8.36 -17.50 -12.50
N PRO A 439 -8.72 -16.34 -13.11
CA PRO A 439 -7.80 -15.23 -13.35
C PRO A 439 -7.10 -14.70 -12.10
N SER A 440 -7.78 -14.68 -10.95
CA SER A 440 -7.21 -14.27 -9.66
C SER A 440 -6.07 -15.19 -9.20
N MET A 441 -6.26 -16.52 -9.28
CA MET A 441 -5.22 -17.49 -8.98
C MET A 441 -4.06 -17.41 -9.96
N PHE A 442 -4.35 -17.20 -11.25
CA PHE A 442 -3.33 -17.00 -12.27
C PHE A 442 -2.41 -15.83 -11.92
N ARG A 443 -2.97 -14.66 -11.55
CA ARG A 443 -2.19 -13.48 -11.16
C ARG A 443 -1.31 -13.74 -9.95
N LEU A 444 -1.83 -14.41 -8.93
CA LEU A 444 -1.08 -14.77 -7.74
C LEU A 444 0.10 -15.69 -8.08
N ILE A 445 -0.13 -16.73 -8.89
CA ILE A 445 0.92 -17.68 -9.28
C ILE A 445 1.96 -17.01 -10.18
N LEU A 446 1.54 -16.16 -11.12
CA LEU A 446 2.44 -15.44 -12.03
C LEU A 446 3.35 -14.49 -11.26
N SER A 447 2.80 -13.70 -10.34
CA SER A 447 3.57 -12.78 -9.50
C SER A 447 4.49 -13.48 -8.51
N MET A 448 4.01 -14.54 -7.84
CA MET A 448 4.86 -15.38 -7.00
C MET A 448 5.99 -16.05 -7.78
N SER A 449 5.72 -16.50 -9.01
CA SER A 449 6.76 -17.10 -9.86
C SER A 449 7.86 -16.10 -10.20
N GLY A 450 7.52 -14.83 -10.47
CA GLY A 450 8.50 -13.75 -10.64
C GLY A 450 9.41 -13.58 -9.41
N GLY A 451 8.80 -13.54 -8.22
CA GLY A 451 9.52 -13.38 -6.94
C GLY A 451 10.29 -14.61 -6.46
N ILE A 452 9.95 -15.81 -6.93
CA ILE A 452 10.60 -17.06 -6.51
C ILE A 452 11.59 -17.55 -7.55
N VAL A 453 11.14 -17.73 -8.79
CA VAL A 453 11.87 -18.49 -9.81
C VAL A 453 13.09 -17.72 -10.28
N MET A 454 12.97 -16.44 -10.57
CA MET A 454 14.09 -15.63 -11.10
C MET A 454 15.19 -15.39 -10.05
N PRO A 455 14.89 -15.00 -8.79
CA PRO A 455 15.91 -14.93 -7.74
C PRO A 455 16.60 -16.28 -7.48
N SER A 456 15.84 -17.38 -7.52
CA SER A 456 16.40 -18.73 -7.34
C SER A 456 17.30 -19.16 -8.50
N LEU A 457 16.90 -18.87 -9.74
CA LEU A 457 17.71 -19.09 -10.94
C LEU A 457 19.00 -18.25 -10.90
N ALA A 458 18.91 -16.99 -10.46
CA ALA A 458 20.06 -16.11 -10.31
C ALA A 458 21.05 -16.67 -9.27
N ALA A 459 20.57 -17.03 -8.07
CA ALA A 459 21.40 -17.55 -7.00
C ALA A 459 22.04 -18.92 -7.34
N ALA A 460 21.24 -19.87 -7.83
CA ALA A 460 21.74 -21.20 -8.16
C ALA A 460 22.61 -21.20 -9.45
N GLY A 461 22.28 -20.33 -10.41
CA GLY A 461 23.12 -20.06 -11.57
C GLY A 461 24.48 -19.49 -11.19
N LEU A 462 24.51 -18.55 -10.24
CA LEU A 462 25.73 -17.96 -9.70
C LEU A 462 26.64 -19.03 -9.06
N CYS A 463 26.10 -19.89 -8.17
CA CYS A 463 26.85 -21.01 -7.59
C CYS A 463 27.54 -21.86 -8.67
N ARG A 464 26.84 -22.18 -9.77
CA ARG A 464 27.45 -22.98 -10.85
C ARG A 464 28.56 -22.25 -11.59
N VAL A 465 28.36 -20.96 -11.90
CA VAL A 465 29.37 -20.14 -12.59
C VAL A 465 30.63 -20.03 -11.73
N LEU A 466 30.47 -19.78 -10.43
CA LEU A 466 31.60 -19.66 -9.50
C LEU A 466 32.34 -21.00 -9.34
N LEU A 467 31.63 -22.12 -9.34
CA LEU A 467 32.25 -23.45 -9.32
C LEU A 467 33.05 -23.75 -10.61
N GLU A 468 32.45 -23.53 -11.79
CA GLU A 468 33.12 -23.69 -13.09
C GLU A 468 34.42 -22.87 -13.12
N LYS A 469 34.37 -21.60 -12.69
CA LYS A 469 35.54 -20.74 -12.59
C LYS A 469 36.54 -21.15 -11.51
N ARG A 470 36.10 -21.76 -10.39
CA ARG A 470 37.00 -22.31 -9.34
C ARG A 470 37.86 -23.44 -9.89
N ARG A 471 37.32 -24.23 -10.82
CA ARG A 471 38.04 -25.32 -11.49
C ARG A 471 38.97 -24.81 -12.59
N SER A 472 38.51 -23.89 -13.44
CA SER A 472 39.31 -23.41 -14.58
C SER A 472 40.42 -22.42 -14.18
N GLU A 473 40.17 -21.58 -13.18
CA GLU A 473 41.11 -20.54 -12.72
C GLU A 473 41.26 -20.63 -11.19
N PRO A 474 42.19 -21.48 -10.69
CA PRO A 474 42.36 -21.75 -9.26
C PRO A 474 42.82 -20.55 -8.44
N GLN A 475 43.66 -19.70 -9.02
CA GLN A 475 44.20 -18.50 -8.40
C GLN A 475 43.88 -17.28 -9.26
N ILE A 476 43.50 -16.18 -8.60
CA ILE A 476 43.11 -14.94 -9.25
C ILE A 476 43.69 -13.75 -8.47
N LYS A 477 44.34 -12.83 -9.20
CA LYS A 477 44.82 -11.56 -8.64
C LYS A 477 43.64 -10.71 -8.20
N PHE A 478 43.80 -9.96 -7.11
CA PHE A 478 42.69 -9.20 -6.51
C PHE A 478 42.02 -8.21 -7.46
N GLY A 479 42.77 -7.44 -8.27
CA GLY A 479 42.16 -6.50 -9.22
C GLY A 479 41.25 -7.18 -10.25
N ARG A 480 41.67 -8.34 -10.77
CA ARG A 480 40.82 -9.16 -11.67
C ARG A 480 39.64 -9.79 -10.92
N LEU A 481 39.83 -10.18 -9.67
CA LEU A 481 38.76 -10.69 -8.81
C LEU A 481 37.70 -9.62 -8.57
N LEU A 482 38.10 -8.39 -8.27
CA LEU A 482 37.18 -7.29 -8.01
C LEU A 482 36.32 -6.96 -9.24
N GLY A 483 36.95 -6.83 -10.42
CA GLY A 483 36.22 -6.63 -11.68
C GLY A 483 35.28 -7.80 -12.01
N PHE A 484 35.72 -9.04 -11.78
CA PHE A 484 34.86 -10.22 -11.94
C PHE A 484 33.68 -10.23 -10.95
N THR A 485 33.92 -9.87 -9.68
CA THR A 485 32.88 -9.75 -8.66
C THR A 485 31.83 -8.73 -9.06
N LEU A 486 32.24 -7.54 -9.49
CA LEU A 486 31.33 -6.48 -9.90
C LEU A 486 30.49 -6.89 -11.12
N GLY A 487 31.13 -7.37 -12.19
CA GLY A 487 30.42 -7.79 -13.41
C GLY A 487 29.48 -8.97 -13.18
N THR A 488 29.88 -9.92 -12.34
CA THR A 488 29.04 -11.07 -11.99
C THR A 488 27.87 -10.66 -11.09
N ALA A 489 28.10 -9.76 -10.13
CA ALA A 489 27.05 -9.22 -9.28
C ALA A 489 25.97 -8.52 -10.12
N ILE A 490 26.35 -7.63 -11.03
CA ILE A 490 25.42 -6.94 -11.94
C ILE A 490 24.61 -7.96 -12.75
N ALA A 491 25.25 -8.97 -13.34
CA ALA A 491 24.54 -10.00 -14.10
C ALA A 491 23.55 -10.80 -13.24
N THR A 492 23.91 -11.12 -11.99
CA THR A 492 23.01 -11.80 -11.03
C THR A 492 21.82 -10.91 -10.65
N ILE A 493 22.06 -9.62 -10.40
CA ILE A 493 21.02 -8.64 -10.09
C ILE A 493 20.05 -8.50 -11.25
N LEU A 494 20.55 -8.28 -12.47
CA LEU A 494 19.71 -8.17 -13.67
C LEU A 494 18.88 -9.43 -13.93
N THR A 495 19.45 -10.61 -13.64
CA THR A 495 18.71 -11.87 -13.75
C THR A 495 17.55 -11.92 -12.74
N ALA A 496 17.78 -11.53 -11.48
CA ALA A 496 16.70 -11.47 -10.49
C ALA A 496 15.66 -10.38 -10.83
N PHE A 497 16.11 -9.23 -11.32
CA PHE A 497 15.27 -8.12 -11.76
C PHE A 497 14.29 -8.52 -12.87
N CYS A 498 14.64 -9.39 -13.80
CA CYS A 498 13.68 -9.90 -14.78
C CYS A 498 12.43 -10.56 -14.14
N GLY A 499 12.52 -11.01 -12.87
CA GLY A 499 11.36 -11.46 -12.09
C GLY A 499 10.38 -10.35 -11.73
N SER A 500 10.84 -9.10 -11.58
CA SER A 500 9.98 -7.94 -11.34
C SER A 500 9.08 -7.64 -12.52
N LEU A 501 9.54 -7.87 -13.75
CA LEU A 501 8.73 -7.67 -14.95
C LEU A 501 7.48 -8.58 -14.95
N LEU A 502 7.65 -9.86 -14.63
CA LEU A 502 6.53 -10.81 -14.49
C LEU A 502 5.60 -10.40 -13.35
N ALA A 503 6.20 -10.04 -12.21
CA ALA A 503 5.48 -9.71 -11.00
C ALA A 503 4.63 -8.44 -11.15
N SER A 504 5.22 -7.35 -11.62
CA SER A 504 4.49 -6.11 -11.89
C SER A 504 3.48 -6.28 -13.01
N SER A 505 3.80 -7.03 -14.07
CA SER A 505 2.85 -7.27 -15.15
C SER A 505 1.60 -8.00 -14.67
N ALA A 506 1.74 -8.97 -13.76
CA ALA A 506 0.60 -9.72 -13.22
C ALA A 506 -0.33 -8.85 -12.37
N LEU A 507 0.25 -7.84 -11.72
CA LEU A 507 -0.43 -6.95 -10.76
C LEU A 507 -0.83 -5.59 -11.37
N SER A 508 -0.46 -5.29 -12.62
CA SER A 508 -0.80 -4.04 -13.32
C SER A 508 -2.28 -4.01 -13.69
N GLN A 509 -3.15 -3.82 -12.70
CA GLN A 509 -4.59 -3.69 -12.79
C GLN A 509 -5.08 -2.66 -11.77
N LEU A 510 -6.19 -1.98 -12.06
CA LEU A 510 -6.71 -0.93 -11.18
C LEU A 510 -7.02 -1.43 -9.77
N SER A 511 -7.59 -2.64 -9.60
CA SER A 511 -7.92 -3.18 -8.27
C SER A 511 -6.72 -3.25 -7.32
N TYR A 512 -5.52 -3.54 -7.84
CA TYR A 512 -4.29 -3.60 -7.08
C TYR A 512 -3.66 -2.21 -6.89
N ILE A 513 -3.66 -1.36 -7.91
CA ILE A 513 -3.13 0.03 -7.84
C ILE A 513 -3.92 0.86 -6.83
N LEU A 514 -5.24 0.65 -6.83
CA LEU A 514 -6.18 1.25 -5.90
C LEU A 514 -6.16 0.59 -4.51
N GLU A 515 -5.44 -0.51 -4.29
CA GLU A 515 -5.37 -1.24 -3.01
C GLU A 515 -6.71 -1.77 -2.48
N ILE A 516 -7.65 -2.07 -3.38
CA ILE A 516 -8.82 -2.89 -3.06
C ILE A 516 -8.34 -4.31 -2.75
N ASP A 517 -7.50 -4.85 -3.64
CA ASP A 517 -6.84 -6.12 -3.48
C ASP A 517 -5.43 -5.99 -2.87
N LEU A 518 -5.13 -6.78 -1.84
CA LEU A 518 -3.76 -6.93 -1.33
C LEU A 518 -3.06 -8.17 -1.88
N TYR A 519 -1.79 -7.99 -2.26
CA TYR A 519 -0.93 -9.11 -2.60
C TYR A 519 -0.50 -9.91 -1.35
N ARG A 520 -0.93 -11.17 -1.26
CA ARG A 520 -0.70 -12.05 -0.09
C ARG A 520 0.56 -12.94 -0.20
N GLY A 521 1.27 -12.92 -1.33
CA GLY A 521 2.37 -13.85 -1.61
C GLY A 521 3.74 -13.49 -1.02
N VAL A 522 3.88 -12.32 -0.37
CA VAL A 522 5.17 -11.73 0.06
C VAL A 522 5.99 -12.66 0.97
N LYS A 523 5.34 -13.31 1.95
CA LYS A 523 6.06 -14.15 2.92
C LYS A 523 6.69 -15.38 2.25
N LEU A 524 5.96 -16.03 1.35
CA LEU A 524 6.43 -17.24 0.65
C LEU A 524 7.59 -16.92 -0.31
N MET A 525 7.50 -15.83 -1.05
CA MET A 525 8.57 -15.42 -1.97
C MET A 525 9.86 -14.98 -1.27
N GLN A 526 9.80 -14.57 0.00
CA GLN A 526 11.00 -14.28 0.79
C GLN A 526 11.68 -15.55 1.31
N LEU A 527 10.91 -16.57 1.67
CA LEU A 527 11.46 -17.79 2.27
C LEU A 527 11.97 -18.81 1.24
N ILE A 528 11.22 -19.04 0.16
CA ILE A 528 11.51 -20.12 -0.80
C ILE A 528 12.88 -19.93 -1.50
N PRO A 529 13.25 -18.73 -1.99
CA PRO A 529 14.55 -18.51 -2.62
C PRO A 529 15.73 -18.73 -1.68
N ILE A 530 15.58 -18.43 -0.38
CA ILE A 530 16.59 -18.73 0.63
C ILE A 530 16.78 -20.25 0.74
N ALA A 531 15.69 -21.01 0.86
CA ALA A 531 15.74 -22.48 0.92
C ALA A 531 16.35 -23.08 -0.36
N LEU A 532 15.96 -22.59 -1.53
CA LEU A 532 16.49 -23.03 -2.82
C LEU A 532 17.97 -22.67 -2.99
N PHE A 533 18.42 -21.51 -2.49
CA PHE A 533 19.84 -21.18 -2.45
C PHE A 533 20.62 -22.14 -1.55
N MET A 534 20.15 -22.40 -0.33
CA MET A 534 20.83 -23.34 0.57
C MET A 534 20.94 -24.73 -0.07
N LEU A 535 19.86 -25.21 -0.69
CA LEU A 535 19.85 -26.46 -1.44
C LEU A 535 20.85 -26.42 -2.61
N ALA A 536 20.89 -25.33 -3.37
CA ALA A 536 21.82 -25.17 -4.49
C ALA A 536 23.28 -25.15 -4.01
N TYR A 537 23.56 -24.43 -2.92
CA TYR A 537 24.89 -24.34 -2.32
C TYR A 537 25.37 -25.71 -1.85
N LEU A 538 24.53 -26.47 -1.14
CA LEU A 538 24.85 -27.83 -0.68
C LEU A 538 25.07 -28.80 -1.85
N LEU A 539 24.18 -28.79 -2.85
CA LEU A 539 24.30 -29.69 -4.01
C LEU A 539 25.50 -29.39 -4.89
N VAL A 540 25.90 -28.12 -4.99
CA VAL A 540 27.02 -27.69 -5.85
C VAL A 540 28.36 -27.83 -5.12
N TYR A 541 28.43 -27.50 -3.83
CA TYR A 541 29.70 -27.44 -3.08
C TYR A 541 29.88 -28.54 -2.03
N ALA A 542 28.86 -28.86 -1.23
CA ALA A 542 28.98 -29.92 -0.21
C ALA A 542 29.14 -31.31 -0.85
N TYR A 543 28.49 -31.54 -2.00
CA TYR A 543 28.62 -32.78 -2.78
C TYR A 543 30.00 -32.96 -3.45
N GLU A 544 30.76 -31.86 -3.59
CA GLU A 544 32.05 -31.84 -4.29
C GLU A 544 33.25 -31.85 -3.33
N GLU A 545 33.15 -31.20 -2.17
CA GLU A 545 34.23 -31.18 -1.16
C GLU A 545 34.31 -32.44 -0.30
N THR A 546 33.23 -33.25 -0.24
CA THR A 546 33.17 -34.48 0.60
C THR A 546 33.51 -35.76 -0.16
N GLY A 547 33.67 -35.72 -1.49
CA GLY A 547 33.79 -36.94 -2.31
C GLY A 547 32.49 -37.76 -2.39
N ALA A 548 31.39 -37.29 -1.77
CA ALA A 548 30.09 -37.98 -1.76
C ALA A 548 29.53 -38.23 -3.16
N ARG A 549 29.88 -37.38 -4.14
CA ARG A 549 29.56 -37.62 -5.55
C ARG A 549 30.15 -38.92 -6.08
N GLU A 550 31.41 -39.20 -5.77
CA GLU A 550 32.08 -40.43 -6.20
C GLU A 550 31.57 -41.62 -5.40
N ALA A 551 31.34 -41.47 -4.10
CA ALA A 551 30.79 -42.52 -3.24
C ALA A 551 29.36 -42.93 -3.66
N VAL A 552 28.48 -41.97 -3.94
CA VAL A 552 27.09 -42.22 -4.39
C VAL A 552 27.05 -42.74 -5.81
N LEU A 553 27.93 -42.27 -6.72
CA LEU A 553 28.03 -42.83 -8.07
C LEU A 553 28.59 -44.26 -8.05
N ALA A 554 29.52 -44.58 -7.13
CA ALA A 554 30.05 -45.91 -6.93
C ALA A 554 29.01 -46.90 -6.38
N HIS A 555 28.12 -46.47 -5.47
CA HIS A 555 27.11 -47.35 -4.85
C HIS A 555 25.78 -47.39 -5.62
N ALA A 556 25.36 -46.30 -6.26
CA ALA A 556 24.07 -46.22 -6.96
C ALA A 556 24.15 -46.61 -8.45
N GLY A 557 25.35 -46.62 -9.06
CA GLY A 557 25.58 -46.87 -10.49
C GLY A 557 25.43 -45.62 -11.37
N GLN A 558 25.87 -45.69 -12.63
CA GLN A 558 25.74 -44.59 -13.60
C GLN A 558 24.27 -44.28 -13.95
N ARG A 559 23.99 -43.02 -14.32
CA ARG A 559 22.63 -42.52 -14.55
C ARG A 559 21.92 -43.24 -15.72
N GLY A 560 20.94 -44.09 -15.40
CA GLY A 560 20.07 -44.76 -16.38
C GLY A 560 19.73 -46.23 -16.05
N GLU A 561 20.42 -46.83 -15.09
CA GLU A 561 20.23 -48.25 -14.74
C GLU A 561 18.93 -48.53 -13.96
N LYS A 562 18.30 -49.67 -14.27
CA LYS A 562 17.22 -50.25 -13.46
C LYS A 562 17.75 -50.57 -12.04
N ASN A 563 16.91 -50.38 -11.02
CA ASN A 563 17.17 -50.60 -9.58
C ASN A 563 18.03 -49.57 -8.82
N ARG A 564 18.39 -48.43 -9.45
CA ARG A 564 19.10 -47.33 -8.78
C ARG A 564 18.40 -46.80 -7.52
N VAL A 565 17.07 -46.70 -7.53
CA VAL A 565 16.28 -46.21 -6.38
C VAL A 565 16.37 -47.16 -5.18
N LYS A 566 16.37 -48.48 -5.42
CA LYS A 566 16.56 -49.49 -4.37
C LYS A 566 17.98 -49.43 -3.79
N ARG A 567 19.00 -49.30 -4.63
CA ARG A 567 20.41 -49.19 -4.19
C ARG A 567 20.69 -47.89 -3.44
N PHE A 568 20.05 -46.80 -3.87
CA PHE A 568 20.11 -45.51 -3.17
C PHE A 568 19.45 -45.59 -1.79
N ASN A 569 18.28 -46.22 -1.67
CA ASN A 569 17.60 -46.40 -0.38
C ASN A 569 18.40 -47.32 0.57
N ALA A 570 19.04 -48.37 0.05
CA ALA A 570 19.90 -49.25 0.85
C ALA A 570 21.14 -48.50 1.38
N TYR A 571 21.84 -47.76 0.51
CA TYR A 571 22.99 -46.93 0.89
C TYR A 571 22.60 -45.81 1.88
N PHE A 572 21.41 -45.21 1.72
CA PHE A 572 20.88 -44.20 2.63
C PHE A 572 20.58 -44.79 4.02
N GLY A 573 20.02 -46.01 4.06
CA GLY A 573 19.83 -46.77 5.30
C GLY A 573 21.16 -47.09 6.00
N GLU A 574 22.19 -47.44 5.24
CA GLU A 574 23.55 -47.69 5.73
C GLU A 574 24.21 -46.43 6.30
N LEU A 575 24.02 -45.28 5.62
CA LEU A 575 24.50 -43.97 6.09
C LEU A 575 23.88 -43.57 7.44
N MET A 576 22.57 -43.81 7.61
CA MET A 576 21.84 -43.53 8.85
C MET A 576 22.31 -44.41 10.02
N GLN A 577 22.93 -45.55 9.75
CA GLN A 577 23.45 -46.48 10.76
C GLN A 577 24.93 -46.23 11.10
N THR A 578 25.61 -45.31 10.41
CA THR A 578 27.01 -44.99 10.75
C THR A 578 27.10 -44.19 12.06
N PRO A 579 27.92 -44.62 13.04
CA PRO A 579 28.08 -43.89 14.29
C PRO A 579 28.72 -42.53 14.01
N MET A 580 28.00 -41.46 14.35
CA MET A 580 28.44 -40.08 14.14
C MET A 580 29.74 -39.81 14.91
N LYS A 581 30.84 -39.52 14.21
CA LYS A 581 32.06 -39.01 14.85
C LYS A 581 31.75 -37.67 15.54
N LEU A 582 32.33 -37.42 16.72
CA LEU A 582 32.08 -36.22 17.56
C LEU A 582 32.18 -34.87 16.79
N GLY A 583 33.03 -34.80 15.76
CA GLY A 583 33.12 -33.63 14.87
C GLY A 583 31.86 -33.36 14.01
N TRP A 584 31.09 -34.39 13.64
CA TRP A 584 29.80 -34.24 12.96
C TRP A 584 28.69 -33.80 13.91
N PHE A 585 28.73 -34.24 15.17
CA PHE A 585 27.84 -33.72 16.21
C PHE A 585 28.11 -32.23 16.46
N LEU A 586 29.38 -31.82 16.58
CA LEU A 586 29.76 -30.41 16.70
C LEU A 586 29.33 -29.60 15.46
N ALA A 587 29.47 -30.15 14.26
CA ALA A 587 28.99 -29.52 13.02
C ALA A 587 27.45 -29.37 13.01
N ILE A 588 26.70 -30.37 13.46
CA ILE A 588 25.23 -30.31 13.58
C ILE A 588 24.82 -29.30 14.63
N VAL A 589 25.50 -29.23 15.78
CA VAL A 589 25.24 -28.23 16.82
C VAL A 589 25.55 -26.82 16.31
N VAL A 590 26.66 -26.61 15.60
CA VAL A 590 26.99 -25.32 14.98
C VAL A 590 25.98 -24.95 13.90
N ILE A 591 25.52 -25.90 13.09
CA ILE A 591 24.46 -25.69 12.10
C ILE A 591 23.13 -25.39 12.79
N ALA A 592 22.79 -26.07 13.88
CA ALA A 592 21.57 -25.84 14.66
C ALA A 592 21.60 -24.48 15.35
N VAL A 593 22.72 -24.07 15.94
CA VAL A 593 22.92 -22.74 16.54
C VAL A 593 22.90 -21.66 15.45
N ALA A 594 23.54 -21.89 14.31
CA ALA A 594 23.45 -20.98 13.16
C ALA A 594 22.03 -20.91 12.59
N ALA A 595 21.29 -22.02 12.57
CA ALA A 595 19.90 -22.07 12.15
C ALA A 595 19.00 -21.32 13.12
N VAL A 596 19.16 -21.52 14.44
CA VAL A 596 18.43 -20.78 15.49
C VAL A 596 18.77 -19.30 15.46
N PHE A 597 20.04 -18.94 15.30
CA PHE A 597 20.47 -17.55 15.14
C PHE A 597 19.87 -16.92 13.87
N MET A 598 19.90 -17.64 12.74
CA MET A 598 19.25 -17.20 11.51
C MET A 598 17.73 -17.10 11.67
N LEU A 599 17.11 -17.96 12.47
CA LEU A 599 15.68 -17.93 12.77
C LEU A 599 15.33 -16.73 13.67
N LEU A 600 16.21 -16.35 14.61
CA LEU A 600 16.06 -15.15 15.43
C LEU A 600 16.29 -13.86 14.62
N VAL A 601 17.32 -13.80 13.79
CA VAL A 601 17.55 -12.70 12.83
C VAL A 601 16.37 -12.59 11.86
N PHE A 602 15.82 -13.73 11.43
CA PHE A 602 14.64 -13.81 10.58
C PHE A 602 13.37 -13.37 11.32
N ALA A 603 13.16 -13.79 12.57
CA ALA A 603 12.03 -13.36 13.39
C ALA A 603 12.07 -11.84 13.64
N TYR A 604 13.26 -11.30 13.95
CA TYR A 604 13.48 -9.87 14.08
C TYR A 604 13.26 -9.13 12.75
N TYR A 605 13.73 -9.67 11.63
CA TYR A 605 13.48 -9.12 10.29
C TYR A 605 11.99 -9.11 9.96
N MET A 606 11.27 -10.21 10.22
CA MET A 606 9.84 -10.35 10.00
C MET A 606 9.05 -9.36 10.88
N TYR A 607 9.44 -9.22 12.14
CA TYR A 607 8.86 -8.26 13.08
C TYR A 607 9.04 -6.81 12.57
N ARG A 608 10.24 -6.44 12.09
CA ARG A 608 10.53 -5.12 11.53
C ARG A 608 9.97 -4.89 10.11
N THR A 609 9.54 -5.95 9.40
CA THR A 609 8.89 -5.80 8.09
C THR A 609 7.41 -5.45 8.17
N GLY A 610 6.82 -5.44 9.38
CA GLY A 610 5.48 -4.90 9.60
C GLY A 610 5.44 -3.38 9.54
N ASN A 611 4.33 -2.83 9.02
CA ASN A 611 4.11 -1.38 8.86
C ASN A 611 4.02 -0.60 10.19
N SER A 612 3.97 -1.27 11.34
CA SER A 612 3.63 -0.67 12.64
C SER A 612 4.79 -0.58 13.64
N THR A 613 6.05 -0.74 13.21
CA THR A 613 7.20 -0.63 14.13
C THR A 613 7.71 0.81 14.23
N THR A 614 7.83 1.31 15.46
CA THR A 614 8.36 2.65 15.77
C THR A 614 9.80 2.78 15.28
N THR A 615 9.98 3.59 14.23
CA THR A 615 11.30 3.92 13.70
C THR A 615 11.89 5.05 14.52
N SER A 616 13.15 4.95 14.94
CA SER A 616 13.78 6.04 15.70
C SER A 616 13.80 7.33 14.88
N ALA A 617 13.60 8.49 15.52
CA ALA A 617 13.60 9.80 14.86
C ALA A 617 14.88 10.05 14.02
N ARG A 618 16.04 9.58 14.50
CA ARG A 618 17.31 9.66 13.75
C ARG A 618 17.32 8.85 12.46
N GLU A 619 16.71 7.66 12.48
CA GLU A 619 16.57 6.85 11.27
C GLU A 619 15.59 7.48 10.28
N LEU A 620 14.51 8.10 10.78
CA LEU A 620 13.55 8.82 9.95
C LEU A 620 14.18 10.06 9.29
N ALA A 621 14.91 10.88 10.06
CA ALA A 621 15.65 12.02 9.56
C ALA A 621 16.68 11.64 8.48
N PHE A 622 17.45 10.55 8.68
CA PHE A 622 18.38 10.05 7.66
C PHE A 622 17.65 9.61 6.37
N ARG A 623 16.48 8.97 6.52
CA ARG A 623 15.67 8.55 5.38
C ARG A 623 15.11 9.74 4.60
N ASN A 624 14.65 10.77 5.29
CA ASN A 624 14.15 12.00 4.68
C ASN A 624 15.29 12.77 3.99
N PHE A 625 16.48 12.85 4.59
CA PHE A 625 17.67 13.42 3.94
C PHE A 625 17.98 12.75 2.60
N LEU A 626 17.95 11.42 2.56
CA LEU A 626 18.15 10.67 1.31
C LEU A 626 17.02 10.92 0.30
N GLU A 627 15.78 11.08 0.75
CA GLU A 627 14.63 11.36 -0.12
C GLU A 627 14.73 12.75 -0.74
N ASN A 628 14.98 13.78 0.08
CA ASN A 628 15.13 15.16 -0.36
C ASN A 628 16.32 15.31 -1.32
N THR A 629 17.38 14.52 -1.15
CA THR A 629 18.56 14.59 -2.03
C THR A 629 18.40 13.80 -3.34
N LEU A 630 17.75 12.62 -3.29
CA LEU A 630 17.76 11.66 -4.41
C LEU A 630 16.42 11.56 -5.15
N ILE A 631 15.42 12.34 -4.76
CA ILE A 631 14.02 12.34 -5.23
C ILE A 631 13.27 11.04 -4.87
N ALA A 632 13.92 9.89 -5.03
CA ALA A 632 13.42 8.58 -4.67
C ALA A 632 14.41 7.86 -3.75
N ARG A 633 13.99 7.65 -2.50
CA ARG A 633 14.83 7.03 -1.47
C ARG A 633 15.26 5.61 -1.87
N PRO A 634 16.57 5.27 -1.82
CA PRO A 634 17.03 3.91 -2.08
C PRO A 634 16.52 2.93 -1.02
N ARG A 635 16.24 1.68 -1.41
CA ARG A 635 15.92 0.62 -0.46
C ARG A 635 17.15 0.30 0.40
N THR A 636 17.14 0.73 1.65
CA THR A 636 18.23 0.53 2.63
C THR A 636 18.62 -0.94 2.78
N LYS A 637 17.67 -1.87 2.72
CA LYS A 637 17.92 -3.32 2.79
C LYS A 637 18.82 -3.82 1.64
N GLU A 638 18.59 -3.33 0.43
CA GLU A 638 19.36 -3.68 -0.77
C GLU A 638 20.75 -3.03 -0.71
N MET A 639 20.77 -1.73 -0.39
CA MET A 639 21.98 -0.92 -0.33
C MET A 639 22.97 -1.38 0.76
N ILE A 640 22.48 -1.61 1.99
CA ILE A 640 23.34 -1.85 3.17
C ILE A 640 23.67 -3.34 3.32
N VAL A 641 22.74 -4.24 2.99
CA VAL A 641 22.88 -5.68 3.25
C VAL A 641 22.96 -6.48 1.96
N GLY A 642 21.93 -6.40 1.11
CA GLY A 642 21.79 -7.29 -0.05
C GLY A 642 23.02 -7.32 -0.98
N TRP A 643 23.40 -6.16 -1.53
CA TRP A 643 24.50 -6.06 -2.50
C TRP A 643 25.89 -6.24 -1.91
N PRO A 644 26.21 -5.68 -0.74
CA PRO A 644 27.47 -6.00 -0.06
C PRO A 644 27.63 -7.50 0.20
N MET A 645 26.57 -8.20 0.62
CA MET A 645 26.59 -9.64 0.87
C MET A 645 26.75 -10.46 -0.41
N LEU A 646 26.15 -10.04 -1.53
CA LEU A 646 26.38 -10.64 -2.85
C LEU A 646 27.85 -10.56 -3.26
N MET A 647 28.48 -9.40 -3.08
CA MET A 647 29.89 -9.20 -3.44
C MET A 647 30.83 -10.01 -2.53
N LEU A 648 30.55 -10.03 -1.22
CA LEU A 648 31.27 -10.86 -0.25
C LEU A 648 31.09 -12.36 -0.51
N PHE A 649 29.91 -12.79 -0.95
CA PHE A 649 29.66 -14.18 -1.36
C PHE A 649 30.58 -14.59 -2.50
N ILE A 650 30.62 -13.80 -3.58
CA ILE A 650 31.48 -14.07 -4.73
C ILE A 650 32.96 -14.05 -4.32
N TRP A 651 33.39 -13.04 -3.57
CA TRP A 651 34.78 -12.90 -3.10
C TRP A 651 35.22 -14.08 -2.21
N SER A 652 34.47 -14.37 -1.14
CA SER A 652 34.81 -15.41 -0.16
C SER A 652 34.86 -16.80 -0.80
N LEU A 653 33.96 -17.06 -1.75
CA LEU A 653 33.91 -18.34 -2.44
C LEU A 653 35.06 -18.50 -3.45
N ARG A 654 35.46 -17.43 -4.15
CA ARG A 654 36.67 -17.41 -5.00
C ARG A 654 37.95 -17.54 -4.18
N ARG A 655 37.96 -17.08 -2.92
CA ARG A 655 39.04 -17.30 -1.94
C ARG A 655 38.99 -18.66 -1.25
N ARG A 656 38.05 -19.54 -1.63
CA ARG A 656 37.90 -20.92 -1.13
C ARG A 656 37.64 -21.02 0.38
N MET A 657 36.94 -20.04 0.94
CA MET A 657 36.47 -20.09 2.32
C MET A 657 35.31 -21.09 2.43
N LYS A 658 35.19 -21.82 3.55
CA LYS A 658 34.21 -22.91 3.67
C LYS A 658 32.84 -22.43 4.20
N PHE A 659 32.84 -21.67 5.29
CA PHE A 659 31.62 -21.30 6.02
C PHE A 659 31.04 -19.94 5.61
N LEU A 660 31.89 -18.92 5.47
CA LEU A 660 31.45 -17.55 5.15
C LEU A 660 30.61 -17.41 3.88
N PRO A 661 30.86 -18.15 2.77
CA PRO A 661 30.02 -18.03 1.60
C PRO A 661 28.56 -18.46 1.85
N MET A 662 28.31 -19.38 2.79
CA MET A 662 26.94 -19.77 3.12
C MET A 662 26.18 -18.62 3.80
N ILE A 663 26.82 -17.91 4.73
CA ILE A 663 26.24 -16.74 5.40
C ILE A 663 26.02 -15.60 4.40
N PHE A 664 27.06 -15.27 3.63
CA PHE A 664 27.00 -14.20 2.63
C PHE A 664 25.97 -14.50 1.54
N GLY A 665 25.87 -15.76 1.11
CA GLY A 665 24.89 -16.19 0.13
C GLY A 665 23.45 -16.12 0.64
N THR A 666 23.20 -16.36 1.94
CA THR A 666 21.86 -16.14 2.52
C THR A 666 21.54 -14.65 2.68
N GLY A 667 22.53 -13.80 2.98
CA GLY A 667 22.32 -12.34 2.94
C GLY A 667 22.05 -11.83 1.52
N MET A 668 22.73 -12.40 0.52
CA MET A 668 22.53 -12.09 -0.90
C MET A 668 21.10 -12.38 -1.36
N THR A 669 20.49 -13.50 -0.95
CA THR A 669 19.13 -13.84 -1.37
C THR A 669 18.09 -12.84 -0.86
N ILE A 670 18.32 -12.20 0.29
CA ILE A 670 17.49 -11.09 0.76
C ILE A 670 17.51 -9.94 -0.25
N GLY A 671 18.69 -9.59 -0.78
CA GLY A 671 18.82 -8.58 -1.84
C GLY A 671 18.13 -8.98 -3.14
N LEU A 672 18.33 -10.22 -3.60
CA LEU A 672 17.73 -10.73 -4.84
C LEU A 672 16.19 -10.75 -4.78
N VAL A 673 15.62 -11.11 -3.63
CA VAL A 673 14.17 -11.07 -3.45
C VAL A 673 13.66 -9.64 -3.25
N SER A 674 14.41 -8.80 -2.52
CA SER A 674 14.02 -7.40 -2.27
C SER A 674 13.83 -6.62 -3.57
N VAL A 675 14.70 -6.84 -4.56
CA VAL A 675 14.55 -6.21 -5.88
C VAL A 675 13.20 -6.51 -6.49
N VAL A 676 12.75 -7.77 -6.46
CA VAL A 676 11.42 -8.11 -7.01
C VAL A 676 10.32 -7.58 -6.09
N ASN A 677 10.53 -7.59 -4.76
CA ASN A 677 9.57 -7.10 -3.79
C ASN A 677 9.25 -5.60 -3.94
N THR A 678 10.23 -4.78 -4.33
CA THR A 678 10.02 -3.35 -4.58
C THR A 678 8.91 -3.12 -5.60
N PHE A 679 8.81 -3.99 -6.60
CA PHE A 679 7.85 -3.93 -7.71
C PHE A 679 6.49 -4.57 -7.43
N LEU A 680 6.33 -5.21 -6.26
CA LEU A 680 5.07 -5.76 -5.78
C LEU A 680 4.27 -4.74 -4.97
N HIS A 681 4.91 -3.66 -4.51
CA HIS A 681 4.21 -2.49 -3.98
C HIS A 681 3.64 -1.67 -5.14
N ILE A 682 2.59 -2.22 -5.74
CA ILE A 682 2.06 -1.79 -7.03
C ILE A 682 1.50 -0.37 -7.03
N ARG A 683 1.11 0.16 -5.86
CA ARG A 683 0.71 1.56 -5.67
C ARG A 683 1.80 2.56 -6.03
N THR A 684 3.07 2.19 -5.90
CA THR A 684 4.16 3.09 -6.30
C THR A 684 4.28 3.10 -7.81
N PRO A 685 4.39 4.28 -8.46
CA PRO A 685 4.70 4.40 -9.87
C PRO A 685 5.90 3.54 -10.29
N PHE A 686 5.81 2.90 -11.45
CA PHE A 686 6.80 1.93 -11.91
C PHE A 686 8.17 2.57 -12.13
N LEU A 687 8.22 3.75 -12.76
CA LEU A 687 9.47 4.48 -13.01
C LEU A 687 10.14 4.94 -11.70
N LEU A 688 9.35 5.36 -10.71
CA LEU A 688 9.86 5.72 -9.40
C LEU A 688 10.48 4.50 -8.69
N SER A 689 9.81 3.35 -8.77
CA SER A 689 10.34 2.07 -8.27
C SER A 689 11.67 1.69 -8.94
N LEU A 690 11.78 1.91 -10.26
CA LEU A 690 13.00 1.68 -11.02
C LEU A 690 14.15 2.58 -10.55
N LEU A 691 13.88 3.87 -10.32
CA LEU A 691 14.86 4.83 -9.79
C LEU A 691 15.36 4.41 -8.40
N ARG A 692 14.45 4.03 -7.49
CA ARG A 692 14.81 3.54 -6.15
C ARG A 692 15.72 2.31 -6.19
N THR A 693 15.38 1.33 -7.03
CA THR A 693 16.20 0.13 -7.22
C THR A 693 17.55 0.48 -7.86
N GLY A 694 17.57 1.40 -8.83
CA GLY A 694 18.79 1.92 -9.45
C GLY A 694 19.76 2.52 -8.42
N TRP A 695 19.27 3.42 -7.56
CA TRP A 695 20.06 3.98 -6.46
C TRP A 695 20.51 2.91 -5.47
N GLY A 696 19.61 1.99 -5.11
CA GLY A 696 19.93 0.86 -4.24
C GLY A 696 21.10 0.03 -4.78
N ILE A 697 21.09 -0.30 -6.07
CA ILE A 697 22.16 -1.03 -6.76
C ILE A 697 23.45 -0.20 -6.80
N LEU A 698 23.39 1.07 -7.21
CA LEU A 698 24.57 1.92 -7.32
C LEU A 698 25.30 2.04 -5.98
N PHE A 699 24.61 2.53 -4.95
CA PHE A 699 25.22 2.72 -3.63
C PHE A 699 25.60 1.40 -2.98
N GLY A 700 24.80 0.35 -3.12
CA GLY A 700 25.15 -0.95 -2.54
C GLY A 700 26.33 -1.64 -3.23
N LEU A 701 26.56 -1.42 -4.52
CA LEU A 701 27.78 -1.88 -5.19
C LEU A 701 29.01 -1.04 -4.81
N LEU A 702 28.86 0.27 -4.58
CA LEU A 702 29.93 1.12 -4.06
C LEU A 702 30.34 0.70 -2.64
N ILE A 703 29.37 0.54 -1.73
CA ILE A 703 29.59 0.03 -0.37
C ILE A 703 30.17 -1.38 -0.42
N GLY A 704 29.60 -2.27 -1.24
CA GLY A 704 30.09 -3.63 -1.40
C GLY A 704 31.53 -3.69 -1.92
N THR A 705 31.92 -2.78 -2.81
CA THR A 705 33.31 -2.65 -3.28
C THR A 705 34.24 -2.28 -2.13
N ALA A 706 33.90 -1.26 -1.34
CA ALA A 706 34.68 -0.87 -0.17
C ALA A 706 34.80 -2.01 0.85
N VAL A 707 33.69 -2.70 1.14
CA VAL A 707 33.65 -3.83 2.07
C VAL A 707 34.51 -5.00 1.57
N VAL A 708 34.49 -5.32 0.27
CA VAL A 708 35.36 -6.36 -0.31
C VAL A 708 36.84 -5.98 -0.24
N ILE A 709 37.19 -4.70 -0.43
CA ILE A 709 38.57 -4.21 -0.27
C ILE A 709 39.04 -4.40 1.17
N VAL A 710 38.23 -3.98 2.15
CA VAL A 710 38.54 -4.16 3.57
C VAL A 710 38.65 -5.65 3.92
N ALA A 711 37.72 -6.48 3.44
CA ALA A 711 37.75 -7.93 3.67
C ALA A 711 39.01 -8.59 3.08
N GLU A 712 39.47 -8.14 1.91
CA GLU A 712 40.73 -8.60 1.31
C GLU A 712 41.95 -8.17 2.14
N LEU A 713 41.99 -6.94 2.66
CA LEU A 713 43.07 -6.47 3.53
C LEU A 713 43.16 -7.31 4.80
N ILE A 714 42.02 -7.54 5.46
CA ILE A 714 41.91 -8.41 6.64
C ILE A 714 42.36 -9.83 6.30
N TYR A 715 41.88 -10.39 5.18
CA TYR A 715 42.26 -11.74 4.75
C TYR A 715 43.77 -11.91 4.55
N ARG A 716 44.43 -10.91 3.93
CA ARG A 716 45.89 -10.92 3.76
C ARG A 716 46.63 -10.75 5.07
N LEU A 717 46.14 -9.89 5.96
CA LEU A 717 46.72 -9.67 7.28
C LEU A 717 46.67 -10.96 8.12
N VAL A 718 45.49 -11.60 8.19
CA VAL A 718 45.30 -12.87 8.91
C VAL A 718 46.20 -13.96 8.36
N ARG A 719 46.30 -14.11 7.02
CA ARG A 719 47.21 -15.09 6.42
C ARG A 719 48.68 -14.83 6.72
N ARG A 720 49.08 -13.55 6.73
CA ARG A 720 50.45 -13.14 7.09
C ARG A 720 50.76 -13.47 8.55
N ILE A 721 49.83 -13.20 9.46
CA ILE A 721 49.94 -13.53 10.89
C ILE A 721 50.02 -15.05 11.10
N CYS A 722 49.23 -15.83 10.35
CA CYS A 722 49.20 -17.29 10.44
C CYS A 722 50.30 -18.02 9.63
N GLY A 723 51.27 -17.30 9.04
CA GLY A 723 52.39 -17.91 8.31
C GLY A 723 52.02 -18.60 6.99
N VAL A 724 50.84 -18.31 6.42
CA VAL A 724 50.40 -18.88 5.14
C VAL A 724 50.94 -18.03 4.00
N THR A 725 51.82 -18.57 3.17
CA THR A 725 52.39 -17.84 2.02
C THR A 725 51.28 -17.42 1.05
N ASN A 726 51.27 -16.13 0.70
CA ASN A 726 50.35 -15.57 -0.29
C ASN A 726 50.84 -15.96 -1.69
N GLY A 727 50.27 -17.04 -2.23
CA GLY A 727 50.35 -17.38 -3.66
C GLY A 727 49.44 -16.52 -4.52
#